data_AF-A0A5C6SMD9-F1
#
_entry.id   AF-A0A5C6SMD9-F1
#
_cell.length_a   1.000
_cell.length_b   1.000
_cell.length_c   1.000
_cell.angle_alpha   90.00
_cell.angle_beta   90.00
_cell.angle_gamma   90.00
#
_symmetry.space_group_name_H-M   'P 1'
#
loop_
_entity.id
_entity.type
_entity.pdbx_description
1 polymer ?
#
loop_
_entity_poly.entity_id
_entity_poly.type
_entity_poly.pdbx_seq_one_letter_code
_entity_poly.pdbx_strand_id
1 'polypeptide(L)'
;MDHVQADKETHDLDDASQSIVAHPTWTDDEEKAVVRKLDMILMPLLVLGFFALQLDRSNISNALTDTLTTDLNITKDDVNLGDQLMMAGIIIAEIPSNIILQKLGAPIWLTGQVLIWGTVALTQAWVTNVHSFFATRFLLGFFEAGFIPGGQYMLALFYREKELALRTSVFYFGNYFATATGSLIAAGVLQMGGIAGLAGWQWLFIIEGIFTLLVFLVFILLLPRSPIHTKPIHGRFDLFTSREREIMHDRIYQEDISKTEAHAKITFRGITAALTDYRIWIHTILNLVSLAPKGGLQLYGPTIIRSLGFSKINSNLLNSVSSFLVVFLSFAIAWASDKTKQRGLWCMVAFLWSITFGGALFGSTDKDKWTKYALFTLLSSGNALSQGLNDAWLSINTRSAEKRSIGLALVVIGSNAGGLAGKQLFRESDAPKYTKGFLAIVLLYVAALPITAGIMGVYWRQNKKLERELVENEGDVDEQVGRSQRFQLPLSTADSQMLVDPGSITSPVKLSICTPRQDPRAIMDSPHTDEKNTTLNEQERKKLRNRLSQRAFRRRQAECIRELKNRVNADQRSDSERVEALQKENRLLRQQLIDVQTKMSRMMASVQLLSDSVAKTLDDTASGEGDERCRDGERERDQRVNGETRNDEQIVEESALQSIDLEAFDPSILDFDAPFSSSNVSAPTTDNGISSELINVSGTSPFYSQIPNIWSHEYQMGMQPYLTAINATAESSMVLGKDYSFTNSPFSDHIQLLQRMLKNKLNTLGFVPEGHNPVQSVYQPVLMVLSMFNSMTRPDVMAWYAKTRFYHIIELTAWQLYPSSATFNKLHPRYRPTTAQLENPHPGIIDWIPFPTIRDRLIQLHSANPHIDQIFCDAVTGYVVEALMSDLVLGAPQITVYVRVTDLINTMSSGTSESENTIAMLPAPDISTLFSSPAYARAAFNKLNMDKGAGYYKIDPAFFEKYPELWDQASDLTATGMPLKPKYQKILTYPKPLDSSTVETYRSFIDFSLDAANTISMSP
;
A
#
# COMPACT_ATOMS: atom_id res chain seq x y z
N MET A 1 -27.77 -54.51 -5.30
CA MET A 1 -27.76 -55.12 -6.63
C MET A 1 -28.41 -54.15 -7.59
N ASP A 2 -27.81 -54.02 -8.76
CA ASP A 2 -28.40 -53.63 -10.04
C ASP A 2 -28.88 -52.19 -10.27
N HIS A 3 -28.67 -51.75 -11.52
CA HIS A 3 -28.79 -50.37 -11.99
C HIS A 3 -30.17 -50.08 -12.60
N VAL A 4 -30.67 -48.86 -12.38
CA VAL A 4 -31.46 -48.09 -13.35
C VAL A 4 -30.94 -46.65 -13.23
N GLN A 5 -30.00 -46.20 -14.07
CA GLN A 5 -30.21 -45.72 -15.44
C GLN A 5 -31.02 -44.41 -15.46
N ALA A 6 -30.32 -43.29 -15.32
CA ALA A 6 -30.81 -41.93 -15.57
C ALA A 6 -30.02 -41.36 -16.75
N ASP A 7 -30.69 -41.06 -17.85
CA ASP A 7 -30.10 -40.56 -19.11
C ASP A 7 -31.01 -39.46 -19.68
N LYS A 8 -30.41 -38.32 -20.03
CA LYS A 8 -31.00 -37.17 -20.76
C LYS A 8 -32.28 -36.52 -20.20
N GLU A 9 -32.07 -35.51 -19.35
CA GLU A 9 -32.81 -34.25 -19.45
C GLU A 9 -31.82 -33.10 -19.19
N THR A 10 -31.15 -32.65 -20.27
CA THR A 10 -30.14 -31.58 -20.25
C THR A 10 -30.32 -30.63 -21.44
N HIS A 11 -31.51 -30.06 -21.53
CA HIS A 11 -31.79 -28.77 -22.16
C HIS A 11 -32.62 -27.94 -21.16
N ASP A 12 -32.83 -26.66 -21.42
CA ASP A 12 -33.64 -25.72 -20.62
C ASP A 12 -33.05 -25.27 -19.25
N LEU A 13 -31.72 -25.22 -19.11
CA LEU A 13 -31.05 -24.61 -17.94
C LEU A 13 -30.14 -23.39 -18.25
N ASP A 14 -29.79 -23.13 -19.51
CA ASP A 14 -28.85 -22.04 -19.83
C ASP A 14 -29.48 -20.62 -19.78
N ASP A 15 -30.79 -20.51 -20.04
CA ASP A 15 -31.51 -19.23 -20.12
C ASP A 15 -31.79 -18.58 -18.74
N ALA A 16 -31.57 -19.33 -17.64
CA ALA A 16 -31.71 -18.83 -16.27
C ALA A 16 -30.52 -17.99 -15.78
N SER A 17 -29.48 -17.81 -16.60
CA SER A 17 -28.20 -17.20 -16.19
C SER A 17 -28.13 -15.66 -16.25
N GLN A 18 -29.21 -14.99 -16.69
CA GLN A 18 -29.27 -13.52 -16.82
C GLN A 18 -30.20 -12.82 -15.79
N SER A 19 -29.94 -12.96 -14.49
CA SER A 19 -30.48 -11.99 -13.50
C SER A 19 -29.74 -12.06 -12.15
N ILE A 20 -30.14 -11.20 -11.21
CA ILE A 20 -29.81 -11.25 -9.77
C ILE A 20 -28.31 -11.11 -9.44
N VAL A 21 -27.84 -9.86 -9.45
CA VAL A 21 -26.87 -9.43 -8.42
C VAL A 21 -27.68 -9.07 -7.18
N ALA A 22 -28.02 -10.07 -6.36
CA ALA A 22 -29.01 -9.97 -5.27
C ALA A 22 -28.73 -8.80 -4.31
N HIS A 23 -29.63 -7.82 -4.23
CA HIS A 23 -29.63 -6.87 -3.12
C HIS A 23 -29.60 -7.68 -1.80
N PRO A 24 -28.88 -7.23 -0.77
CA PRO A 24 -28.88 -7.94 0.51
C PRO A 24 -30.33 -8.20 0.90
N THR A 25 -30.70 -9.47 1.06
CA THR A 25 -32.10 -9.86 1.33
C THR A 25 -32.52 -9.50 2.76
N TRP A 26 -31.62 -8.87 3.50
CA TRP A 26 -31.70 -8.45 4.90
C TRP A 26 -31.60 -6.94 5.03
N THR A 27 -32.15 -6.41 6.11
CA THR A 27 -32.03 -4.99 6.45
C THR A 27 -30.73 -4.68 7.19
N ASP A 28 -30.30 -3.42 7.15
CA ASP A 28 -29.18 -2.91 7.94
C ASP A 28 -29.31 -3.24 9.44
N ASP A 29 -30.53 -3.26 9.98
CA ASP A 29 -30.77 -3.52 11.39
C ASP A 29 -30.79 -5.02 11.73
N GLU A 30 -31.21 -5.89 10.81
CA GLU A 30 -30.94 -7.34 10.89
C GLU A 30 -29.42 -7.59 10.89
N GLU A 31 -28.64 -6.94 10.01
CA GLU A 31 -27.19 -7.13 9.98
C GLU A 31 -26.53 -6.64 11.27
N LYS A 32 -26.91 -5.46 11.77
CA LYS A 32 -26.44 -4.95 13.07
C LYS A 32 -26.85 -5.86 14.23
N ALA A 33 -28.00 -6.53 14.17
CA ALA A 33 -28.42 -7.49 15.20
C ALA A 33 -27.57 -8.76 15.15
N VAL A 34 -27.33 -9.31 13.96
CA VAL A 34 -26.44 -10.45 13.71
C VAL A 34 -25.01 -10.16 14.21
N VAL A 35 -24.44 -9.00 13.85
CA VAL A 35 -23.09 -8.60 14.28
C VAL A 35 -23.02 -8.41 15.79
N ARG A 36 -24.02 -7.75 16.42
CA ARG A 36 -24.07 -7.63 17.90
C ARG A 36 -24.18 -8.98 18.60
N LYS A 37 -24.93 -9.93 18.04
CA LYS A 37 -25.06 -11.30 18.58
C LYS A 37 -23.75 -12.09 18.44
N LEU A 38 -23.07 -11.95 17.30
CA LEU A 38 -21.75 -12.50 17.06
C LEU A 38 -20.70 -11.90 18.01
N ASP A 39 -20.72 -10.58 18.23
CA ASP A 39 -19.89 -9.89 19.22
C ASP A 39 -20.15 -10.40 20.65
N MET A 40 -21.41 -10.66 21.01
CA MET A 40 -21.77 -11.19 22.34
C MET A 40 -21.44 -12.68 22.56
N ILE A 41 -21.05 -13.42 21.51
CA ILE A 41 -20.74 -14.87 21.58
C ILE A 41 -19.24 -15.10 21.29
N LEU A 42 -18.78 -14.74 20.09
CA LEU A 42 -17.45 -15.09 19.61
C LEU A 42 -16.35 -14.28 20.30
N MET A 43 -16.58 -12.98 20.58
CA MET A 43 -15.56 -12.16 21.26
C MET A 43 -15.30 -12.61 22.70
N PRO A 44 -16.31 -12.80 23.58
CA PRO A 44 -16.09 -13.34 24.92
C PRO A 44 -15.39 -14.70 24.93
N LEU A 45 -15.73 -15.62 24.02
CA LEU A 45 -15.06 -16.92 23.95
C LEU A 45 -13.57 -16.80 23.62
N LEU A 46 -13.22 -16.05 22.57
CA LEU A 46 -11.82 -15.88 22.17
C LEU A 46 -11.01 -15.08 23.21
N VAL A 47 -11.63 -14.07 23.84
CA VAL A 47 -11.03 -13.33 24.97
C VAL A 47 -10.82 -14.24 26.19
N LEU A 48 -11.78 -15.11 26.51
CA LEU A 48 -11.70 -16.05 27.64
C LEU A 48 -10.59 -17.10 27.44
N GLY A 49 -10.43 -17.62 26.22
CA GLY A 49 -9.32 -18.52 25.88
C GLY A 49 -7.95 -17.83 25.94
N PHE A 50 -7.85 -16.57 25.50
CA PHE A 50 -6.60 -15.80 25.63
C PHE A 50 -6.34 -15.38 27.09
N PHE A 51 -7.39 -15.15 27.88
CA PHE A 51 -7.29 -14.90 29.32
C PHE A 51 -6.70 -16.12 30.04
N ALA A 52 -7.23 -17.32 29.77
CA ALA A 52 -6.71 -18.59 30.30
C ALA A 52 -5.23 -18.79 29.93
N LEU A 53 -4.88 -18.66 28.64
CA LEU A 53 -3.49 -18.77 28.15
C LEU A 53 -2.54 -17.77 28.81
N GLN A 54 -2.94 -16.51 29.00
CA GLN A 54 -2.06 -15.52 29.63
C GLN A 54 -1.97 -15.69 31.16
N LEU A 55 -3.02 -16.22 31.79
CA LEU A 55 -3.02 -16.62 33.19
C LEU A 55 -2.05 -17.81 33.40
N ASP A 56 -2.18 -18.88 32.62
CA ASP A 56 -1.30 -20.07 32.60
C ASP A 56 0.19 -19.72 32.33
N ARG A 57 0.47 -18.69 31.52
CA ARG A 57 1.84 -18.14 31.36
C ARG A 57 2.34 -17.39 32.58
N SER A 58 1.48 -16.56 33.18
CA SER A 58 1.87 -15.64 34.26
C SER A 58 2.03 -16.32 35.62
N ASN A 59 1.45 -17.51 35.80
CA ASN A 59 1.38 -18.22 37.07
C ASN A 59 2.72 -18.38 37.81
N ILE A 60 3.82 -18.52 37.07
CA ILE A 60 5.18 -18.65 37.62
C ILE A 60 5.64 -17.39 38.38
N SER A 61 5.28 -16.20 37.89
CA SER A 61 5.60 -14.91 38.53
C SER A 61 4.96 -14.80 39.92
N ASN A 62 3.73 -15.30 40.03
CA ASN A 62 3.00 -15.36 41.29
C ASN A 62 3.52 -16.50 42.19
N ALA A 63 3.77 -17.69 41.63
CA ALA A 63 4.28 -18.87 42.33
C ALA A 63 5.70 -18.67 42.91
N LEU A 64 6.53 -17.83 42.27
CA LEU A 64 7.83 -17.38 42.79
C LEU A 64 7.75 -16.58 44.11
N THR A 65 6.55 -16.20 44.55
CA THR A 65 6.35 -15.65 45.91
C THR A 65 6.13 -16.72 46.98
N ASP A 66 6.09 -18.01 46.61
CA ASP A 66 5.89 -19.15 47.51
C ASP A 66 7.18 -19.98 47.72
N THR A 67 7.03 -21.17 48.29
CA THR A 67 8.08 -22.18 48.49
C THR A 67 8.56 -22.88 47.21
N LEU A 68 8.02 -22.59 46.02
CA LEU A 68 8.30 -23.29 44.75
C LEU A 68 9.79 -23.59 44.50
N THR A 69 10.67 -22.60 44.67
CA THR A 69 12.12 -22.78 44.45
C THR A 69 12.78 -23.71 45.46
N THR A 70 12.25 -23.74 46.69
CA THR A 70 12.70 -24.63 47.77
C THR A 70 12.16 -26.05 47.58
N ASP A 71 10.87 -26.18 47.26
CA ASP A 71 10.19 -27.48 47.10
C ASP A 71 10.71 -28.27 45.90
N LEU A 72 11.12 -27.58 44.83
CA LEU A 72 11.71 -28.18 43.63
C LEU A 72 13.25 -28.20 43.64
N ASN A 73 13.88 -27.55 44.63
CA ASN A 73 15.32 -27.30 44.70
C ASN A 73 15.90 -26.71 43.40
N ILE A 74 15.35 -25.57 42.96
CA ILE A 74 15.74 -24.83 41.73
C ILE A 74 16.13 -23.39 42.03
N THR A 75 17.11 -22.88 41.27
CA THR A 75 17.57 -21.48 41.35
C THR A 75 16.67 -20.52 40.55
N LYS A 76 16.87 -19.21 40.71
CA LYS A 76 16.21 -18.22 39.83
C LYS A 76 16.68 -18.32 38.38
N ASP A 77 17.94 -18.72 38.16
CA ASP A 77 18.49 -18.88 36.82
C ASP A 77 17.92 -20.14 36.12
N ASP A 78 17.54 -21.19 36.87
CA ASP A 78 16.72 -22.30 36.37
C ASP A 78 15.30 -21.83 35.98
N VAL A 79 14.66 -20.99 36.79
CA VAL A 79 13.33 -20.45 36.45
C VAL A 79 13.39 -19.57 35.19
N ASN A 80 14.45 -18.75 35.05
CA ASN A 80 14.74 -18.02 33.83
C ASN A 80 14.89 -18.97 32.62
N LEU A 81 15.61 -20.09 32.77
CA LEU A 81 15.78 -21.08 31.70
C LEU A 81 14.45 -21.79 31.35
N GLY A 82 13.64 -22.18 32.33
CA GLY A 82 12.31 -22.75 32.10
C GLY A 82 11.38 -21.80 31.34
N ASP A 83 11.37 -20.52 31.70
CA ASP A 83 10.58 -19.49 31.01
C ASP A 83 11.19 -19.07 29.64
N GLN A 84 12.46 -19.38 29.37
CA GLN A 84 13.04 -19.35 28.01
C GLN A 84 12.67 -20.59 27.19
N LEU A 85 12.65 -21.78 27.78
CA LEU A 85 12.21 -23.02 27.13
C LEU A 85 10.74 -22.98 26.73
N MET A 86 9.87 -22.34 27.53
CA MET A 86 8.48 -22.08 27.17
C MET A 86 8.37 -21.21 25.90
N MET A 87 9.19 -20.15 25.78
CA MET A 87 9.24 -19.33 24.57
C MET A 87 9.80 -20.09 23.36
N ALA A 88 10.81 -20.95 23.57
CA ALA A 88 11.34 -21.82 22.51
C ALA A 88 10.29 -22.83 22.02
N GLY A 89 9.49 -23.41 22.92
CA GLY A 89 8.35 -24.26 22.60
C GLY A 89 7.34 -23.54 21.70
N ILE A 90 6.98 -22.30 22.04
CA ILE A 90 6.11 -21.46 21.21
C ILE A 90 6.72 -21.27 19.81
N ILE A 91 7.96 -20.81 19.72
CA ILE A 91 8.63 -20.51 18.44
C ILE A 91 8.71 -21.75 17.53
N ILE A 92 9.01 -22.93 18.09
CA ILE A 92 9.11 -24.19 17.36
C ILE A 92 7.72 -24.66 16.87
N ALA A 93 6.69 -24.51 17.69
CA ALA A 93 5.35 -25.03 17.39
C ALA A 93 4.44 -24.06 16.62
N GLU A 94 4.74 -22.75 16.56
CA GLU A 94 3.89 -21.75 15.90
C GLU A 94 3.56 -22.10 14.44
N ILE A 95 4.56 -22.53 13.67
CA ILE A 95 4.39 -22.93 12.26
C ILE A 95 3.66 -24.28 12.13
N PRO A 96 4.08 -25.38 12.80
CA PRO A 96 3.33 -26.64 12.83
C PRO A 96 1.87 -26.48 13.27
N SER A 97 1.62 -25.71 14.33
CA SER A 97 0.28 -25.44 14.88
C SER A 97 -0.62 -24.75 13.85
N ASN A 98 -0.12 -23.73 13.16
CA ASN A 98 -0.88 -23.04 12.11
C ASN A 98 -1.15 -23.96 10.88
N ILE A 99 -0.23 -24.87 10.55
CA ILE A 99 -0.46 -25.90 9.52
C ILE A 99 -1.55 -26.90 9.96
N ILE A 100 -1.58 -27.30 11.24
CA ILE A 100 -2.60 -28.20 11.78
C ILE A 100 -3.97 -27.50 11.84
N LEU A 101 -4.02 -26.25 12.30
CA LEU A 101 -5.20 -25.39 12.28
C LEU A 101 -5.84 -25.30 10.89
N GLN A 102 -5.02 -25.17 9.84
CA GLN A 102 -5.48 -25.13 8.45
C GLN A 102 -5.96 -26.49 7.92
N LYS A 103 -5.57 -27.61 8.53
CA LYS A 103 -6.00 -28.97 8.14
C LYS A 103 -7.24 -29.46 8.91
N LEU A 104 -7.31 -29.19 10.21
CA LEU A 104 -8.41 -29.64 11.09
C LEU A 104 -9.53 -28.60 11.23
N GLY A 105 -9.28 -27.36 10.83
CA GLY A 105 -10.14 -26.22 11.10
C GLY A 105 -9.86 -25.63 12.48
N ALA A 106 -9.76 -24.30 12.54
CA ALA A 106 -9.47 -23.56 13.76
C ALA A 106 -10.35 -23.90 14.98
N PRO A 107 -11.68 -24.11 14.89
CA PRO A 107 -12.49 -24.42 16.06
C PRO A 107 -12.07 -25.73 16.74
N ILE A 108 -11.80 -26.77 15.95
CA ILE A 108 -11.39 -28.09 16.44
C ILE A 108 -9.97 -28.01 17.02
N TRP A 109 -9.05 -27.35 16.31
CA TRP A 109 -7.68 -27.19 16.78
C TRP A 109 -7.60 -26.35 18.06
N LEU A 110 -8.15 -25.14 18.08
CA LEU A 110 -8.15 -24.25 19.26
C LEU A 110 -8.74 -24.94 20.50
N THR A 111 -9.85 -25.69 20.34
CA THR A 111 -10.44 -26.43 21.46
C THR A 111 -9.54 -27.59 21.94
N GLY A 112 -8.90 -28.30 21.01
CA GLY A 112 -7.90 -29.32 21.34
C GLY A 112 -6.66 -28.75 22.03
N GLN A 113 -6.22 -27.55 21.65
CA GLN A 113 -5.10 -26.87 22.29
C GLN A 113 -5.42 -26.53 23.75
N VAL A 114 -6.58 -25.91 24.03
CA VAL A 114 -7.00 -25.55 25.41
C VAL A 114 -7.07 -26.80 26.31
N LEU A 115 -7.54 -27.95 25.77
CA LEU A 115 -7.51 -29.22 26.49
C LEU A 115 -6.08 -29.65 26.84
N ILE A 116 -5.18 -29.69 25.85
CA ILE A 116 -3.84 -30.24 26.03
C ILE A 116 -3.00 -29.32 26.92
N TRP A 117 -2.95 -28.01 26.65
CA TRP A 117 -2.17 -27.09 27.48
C TRP A 117 -2.80 -26.93 28.88
N GLY A 118 -4.13 -26.93 29.01
CA GLY A 118 -4.81 -26.91 30.32
C GLY A 118 -4.52 -28.16 31.15
N THR A 119 -4.39 -29.32 30.51
CA THR A 119 -3.90 -30.54 31.17
C THR A 119 -2.44 -30.38 31.60
N VAL A 120 -1.56 -29.83 30.76
CA VAL A 120 -0.15 -29.57 31.13
C VAL A 120 -0.05 -28.56 32.29
N ALA A 121 -0.82 -27.46 32.25
CA ALA A 121 -0.93 -26.47 33.32
C ALA A 121 -1.33 -27.10 34.65
N LEU A 122 -2.41 -27.89 34.66
CA LEU A 122 -2.85 -28.66 35.82
C LEU A 122 -1.75 -29.60 36.33
N THR A 123 -1.09 -30.36 35.44
CA THR A 123 -0.04 -31.31 35.86
C THR A 123 1.20 -30.67 36.49
N GLN A 124 1.44 -29.36 36.28
CA GLN A 124 2.59 -28.68 36.91
C GLN A 124 2.53 -28.70 38.44
N ALA A 125 1.35 -28.85 39.06
CA ALA A 125 1.23 -28.96 40.51
C ALA A 125 1.92 -30.21 41.11
N TRP A 126 2.22 -31.23 40.31
CA TRP A 126 2.91 -32.46 40.73
C TRP A 126 4.34 -32.59 40.15
N VAL A 127 4.91 -31.48 39.66
CA VAL A 127 6.35 -31.36 39.36
C VAL A 127 7.14 -31.50 40.66
N THR A 128 8.27 -32.23 40.62
CA THR A 128 9.11 -32.55 41.80
C THR A 128 10.60 -32.31 41.58
N ASN A 129 11.01 -31.94 40.36
CA ASN A 129 12.41 -31.79 40.00
C ASN A 129 12.59 -30.88 38.78
N VAL A 130 13.78 -30.30 38.63
CA VAL A 130 14.15 -29.35 37.57
C VAL A 130 13.86 -29.86 36.14
N HIS A 131 14.07 -31.16 35.86
CA HIS A 131 13.82 -31.72 34.54
C HIS A 131 12.32 -31.77 34.19
N SER A 132 11.48 -32.17 35.16
CA SER A 132 10.02 -32.13 35.00
C SER A 132 9.48 -30.70 34.90
N PHE A 133 10.09 -29.73 35.60
CA PHE A 133 9.79 -28.31 35.44
C PHE A 133 10.12 -27.82 34.02
N PHE A 134 11.33 -28.10 33.51
CA PHE A 134 11.71 -27.73 32.14
C PHE A 134 10.84 -28.40 31.08
N ALA A 135 10.50 -29.68 31.25
CA ALA A 135 9.64 -30.41 30.33
C ALA A 135 8.21 -29.84 30.28
N THR A 136 7.58 -29.62 31.44
CA THR A 136 6.23 -29.01 31.49
C THR A 136 6.22 -27.58 30.94
N ARG A 137 7.24 -26.76 31.24
CA ARG A 137 7.38 -25.40 30.69
C ARG A 137 7.52 -25.39 29.17
N PHE A 138 8.35 -26.28 28.60
CA PHE A 138 8.46 -26.43 27.15
C PHE A 138 7.13 -26.89 26.53
N LEU A 139 6.48 -27.92 27.09
CA LEU A 139 5.24 -28.47 26.58
C LEU A 139 4.07 -27.47 26.64
N LEU A 140 3.97 -26.67 27.71
CA LEU A 140 2.95 -25.63 27.82
C LEU A 140 3.07 -24.65 26.65
N GLY A 141 4.27 -24.09 26.44
CA GLY A 141 4.53 -23.19 25.31
C GLY A 141 4.32 -23.85 23.94
N PHE A 142 4.69 -25.13 23.79
CA PHE A 142 4.50 -25.89 22.56
C PHE A 142 3.02 -26.08 22.20
N PHE A 143 2.14 -26.33 23.19
CA PHE A 143 0.72 -26.56 22.93
C PHE A 143 -0.13 -25.29 22.89
N GLU A 144 0.29 -24.21 23.54
CA GLU A 144 -0.30 -22.86 23.38
C GLU A 144 0.01 -22.20 22.02
N ALA A 145 1.11 -22.61 21.37
CA ALA A 145 1.59 -22.02 20.13
C ALA A 145 0.50 -21.98 19.05
N GLY A 146 0.36 -20.89 18.32
CA GLY A 146 -0.66 -20.74 17.28
C GLY A 146 -2.08 -20.46 17.80
N PHE A 147 -2.38 -20.47 19.10
CA PHE A 147 -3.71 -20.10 19.60
C PHE A 147 -4.04 -18.63 19.27
N ILE A 148 -3.07 -17.72 19.45
CA ILE A 148 -3.21 -16.29 19.17
C ILE A 148 -3.53 -16.03 17.68
N PRO A 149 -2.72 -16.46 16.68
CA PRO A 149 -3.08 -16.29 15.28
C PRO A 149 -4.29 -17.12 14.85
N GLY A 150 -4.57 -18.25 15.50
CA GLY A 150 -5.77 -19.04 15.26
C GLY A 150 -7.05 -18.33 15.70
N GLY A 151 -7.01 -17.62 16.83
CA GLY A 151 -8.06 -16.71 17.27
C GLY A 151 -8.24 -15.52 16.32
N GLN A 152 -7.14 -14.92 15.84
CA GLN A 152 -7.22 -13.87 14.81
C GLN A 152 -7.78 -14.38 13.47
N TYR A 153 -7.46 -15.62 13.08
CA TYR A 153 -8.06 -16.28 11.91
C TYR A 153 -9.56 -16.53 12.10
N MET A 154 -9.99 -16.95 13.30
CA MET A 154 -11.43 -17.03 13.63
C MET A 154 -12.12 -15.67 13.50
N LEU A 155 -11.51 -14.57 13.98
CA LEU A 155 -12.07 -13.23 13.75
C LEU A 155 -12.16 -12.89 12.26
N ALA A 156 -11.13 -13.19 11.47
CA ALA A 156 -11.10 -12.93 10.04
C ALA A 156 -12.09 -13.80 9.21
N LEU A 157 -12.58 -14.92 9.75
CA LEU A 157 -13.64 -15.72 9.13
C LEU A 157 -15.04 -15.16 9.34
N PHE A 158 -15.31 -14.51 10.48
CA PHE A 158 -16.67 -14.10 10.89
C PHE A 158 -16.95 -12.59 10.74
N TYR A 159 -15.91 -11.74 10.65
CA TYR A 159 -16.06 -10.28 10.57
C TYR A 159 -15.53 -9.70 9.25
N ARG A 160 -16.13 -8.59 8.79
CA ARG A 160 -15.68 -7.84 7.61
C ARG A 160 -14.35 -7.13 7.87
N GLU A 161 -13.65 -6.75 6.80
CA GLU A 161 -12.33 -6.11 6.87
C GLU A 161 -12.34 -4.80 7.68
N LYS A 162 -13.42 -4.03 7.55
CA LYS A 162 -13.67 -2.77 8.28
C LYS A 162 -13.96 -2.99 9.78
N GLU A 163 -14.34 -4.20 10.16
CA GLU A 163 -14.79 -4.57 11.52
C GLU A 163 -13.67 -5.19 12.37
N LEU A 164 -12.68 -5.80 11.70
CA LEU A 164 -11.67 -6.66 12.32
C LEU A 164 -10.76 -5.90 13.29
N ALA A 165 -10.29 -4.70 12.93
CA ALA A 165 -9.27 -3.97 13.70
C ALA A 165 -9.69 -3.68 15.16
N LEU A 166 -10.94 -3.23 15.37
CA LEU A 166 -11.47 -2.98 16.72
C LEU A 166 -11.50 -4.28 17.55
N ARG A 167 -11.87 -5.40 16.92
CA ARG A 167 -12.05 -6.71 17.54
C ARG A 167 -10.72 -7.38 17.85
N THR A 168 -9.72 -7.21 16.98
CA THR A 168 -8.32 -7.53 17.29
C THR A 168 -7.84 -6.80 18.55
N SER A 169 -8.13 -5.49 18.70
CA SER A 169 -7.77 -4.75 19.92
C SER A 169 -8.50 -5.29 21.16
N VAL A 170 -9.80 -5.57 21.08
CA VAL A 170 -10.58 -6.18 22.18
C VAL A 170 -10.04 -7.57 22.57
N PHE A 171 -9.61 -8.39 21.60
CA PHE A 171 -8.92 -9.65 21.88
C PHE A 171 -7.62 -9.43 22.67
N TYR A 172 -6.77 -8.49 22.25
CA TYR A 172 -5.53 -8.18 22.97
C TYR A 172 -5.71 -7.51 24.34
N PHE A 173 -6.83 -6.81 24.61
CA PHE A 173 -7.14 -6.34 25.96
C PHE A 173 -7.29 -7.48 26.98
N GLY A 174 -7.70 -8.67 26.54
CA GLY A 174 -7.76 -9.87 27.38
C GLY A 174 -6.41 -10.25 28.02
N ASN A 175 -5.29 -9.98 27.34
CA ASN A 175 -3.95 -10.27 27.82
C ASN A 175 -3.57 -9.46 29.09
N TYR A 176 -3.78 -8.15 29.02
CA TYR A 176 -3.47 -7.24 30.13
C TYR A 176 -4.44 -7.45 31.30
N PHE A 177 -5.73 -7.68 31.01
CA PHE A 177 -6.73 -7.97 32.03
C PHE A 177 -6.44 -9.31 32.76
N ALA A 178 -5.99 -10.33 32.04
CA ALA A 178 -5.56 -11.60 32.62
C ALA A 178 -4.33 -11.45 33.52
N THR A 179 -3.33 -10.67 33.12
CA THR A 179 -2.14 -10.42 33.94
C THR A 179 -2.50 -9.72 35.26
N ALA A 180 -3.40 -8.74 35.21
CA ALA A 180 -3.92 -8.05 36.40
C ALA A 180 -4.76 -8.96 37.31
N THR A 181 -5.71 -9.70 36.71
CA THR A 181 -6.62 -10.57 37.47
C THR A 181 -5.91 -11.81 38.01
N GLY A 182 -4.94 -12.39 37.29
CA GLY A 182 -4.13 -13.54 37.76
C GLY A 182 -3.32 -13.21 39.01
N SER A 183 -2.73 -12.01 39.08
CA SER A 183 -2.06 -11.52 40.31
C SER A 183 -3.04 -11.45 41.51
N LEU A 184 -4.30 -11.09 41.27
CA LEU A 184 -5.35 -11.02 42.29
C LEU A 184 -5.87 -12.41 42.69
N ILE A 185 -6.08 -13.31 41.73
CA ILE A 185 -6.44 -14.72 41.95
C ILE A 185 -5.37 -15.40 42.80
N ALA A 186 -4.10 -15.22 42.45
CA ALA A 186 -2.98 -15.76 43.22
C ALA A 186 -2.94 -15.24 44.66
N ALA A 187 -3.20 -13.94 44.90
CA ALA A 187 -3.28 -13.41 46.26
C ALA A 187 -4.34 -14.12 47.14
N GLY A 188 -5.43 -14.61 46.54
CA GLY A 188 -6.40 -15.49 47.18
C GLY A 188 -5.89 -16.93 47.33
N VAL A 189 -5.62 -17.61 46.21
CA VAL A 189 -5.29 -19.05 46.18
C VAL A 189 -4.03 -19.40 46.97
N LEU A 190 -3.03 -18.52 46.98
CA LEU A 190 -1.78 -18.73 47.73
C LEU A 190 -1.96 -18.80 49.26
N GLN A 191 -3.16 -18.52 49.78
CA GLN A 191 -3.55 -18.72 51.18
C GLN A 191 -3.88 -20.20 51.50
N MET A 192 -4.12 -21.03 50.49
CA MET A 192 -4.45 -22.46 50.64
C MET A 192 -3.24 -23.36 50.94
N GLY A 193 -2.04 -22.78 51.14
CA GLY A 193 -0.84 -23.54 51.49
C GLY A 193 -1.02 -24.34 52.80
N GLY A 194 -0.73 -25.64 52.74
CA GLY A 194 -0.95 -26.60 53.82
C GLY A 194 -2.29 -27.34 53.73
N ILE A 195 -3.28 -26.83 52.98
CA ILE A 195 -4.54 -27.55 52.76
C ILE A 195 -4.26 -28.82 51.95
N ALA A 196 -4.78 -29.96 52.42
CA ALA A 196 -4.51 -31.30 51.89
C ALA A 196 -3.02 -31.67 51.79
N GLY A 197 -2.14 -31.00 52.54
CA GLY A 197 -0.69 -31.23 52.49
C GLY A 197 0.02 -30.63 51.26
N LEU A 198 -0.66 -29.82 50.45
CA LEU A 198 -0.10 -29.17 49.26
C LEU A 198 0.38 -27.74 49.56
N ALA A 199 1.46 -27.32 48.90
CA ALA A 199 1.92 -25.93 48.92
C ALA A 199 0.96 -25.00 48.17
N GLY A 200 1.02 -23.70 48.44
CA GLY A 200 0.11 -22.72 47.84
C GLY A 200 0.26 -22.59 46.32
N TRP A 201 1.48 -22.75 45.80
CA TRP A 201 1.77 -22.76 44.37
C TRP A 201 1.19 -24.01 43.66
N GLN A 202 1.08 -25.15 44.35
CA GLN A 202 0.44 -26.33 43.80
C GLN A 202 -1.07 -26.09 43.65
N TRP A 203 -1.70 -25.51 44.69
CA TRP A 203 -3.10 -25.05 44.60
C TRP A 203 -3.32 -24.01 43.52
N LEU A 204 -2.35 -23.11 43.27
CA LEU A 204 -2.40 -22.14 42.18
C LEU A 204 -2.49 -22.85 40.82
N PHE A 205 -1.51 -23.71 40.49
CA PHE A 205 -1.51 -24.45 39.22
C PHE A 205 -2.71 -25.41 39.07
N ILE A 206 -3.23 -25.97 40.18
CA ILE A 206 -4.46 -26.78 40.18
C ILE A 206 -5.68 -25.95 39.79
N ILE A 207 -5.92 -24.82 40.47
CA ILE A 207 -7.12 -24.01 40.25
C ILE A 207 -7.09 -23.32 38.88
N GLU A 208 -5.91 -22.85 38.46
CA GLU A 208 -5.69 -22.23 37.16
C GLU A 208 -5.83 -23.26 36.02
N GLY A 209 -5.20 -24.43 36.12
CA GLY A 209 -5.36 -25.50 35.13
C GLY A 209 -6.78 -26.05 35.04
N ILE A 210 -7.49 -26.19 36.18
CA ILE A 210 -8.92 -26.54 36.20
C ILE A 210 -9.76 -25.46 35.51
N PHE A 211 -9.49 -24.18 35.75
CA PHE A 211 -10.17 -23.09 35.06
C PHE A 211 -9.96 -23.17 33.54
N THR A 212 -8.73 -23.41 33.06
CA THR A 212 -8.46 -23.62 31.63
C THR A 212 -9.21 -24.85 31.07
N LEU A 213 -9.33 -25.95 31.82
CA LEU A 213 -10.15 -27.10 31.43
C LEU A 213 -11.67 -26.79 31.42
N LEU A 214 -12.16 -25.91 32.29
CA LEU A 214 -13.54 -25.40 32.19
C LEU A 214 -13.73 -24.54 30.93
N VAL A 215 -12.73 -23.71 30.56
CA VAL A 215 -12.76 -22.96 29.29
C VAL A 215 -12.77 -23.91 28.08
N PHE A 216 -12.07 -25.04 28.12
CA PHE A 216 -12.19 -26.10 27.11
C PHE A 216 -13.61 -26.65 26.98
N LEU A 217 -14.31 -26.92 28.09
CA LEU A 217 -15.71 -27.37 28.06
C LEU A 217 -16.64 -26.30 27.46
N VAL A 218 -16.43 -25.03 27.82
CA VAL A 218 -17.14 -23.88 27.24
C VAL A 218 -16.87 -23.76 25.73
N PHE A 219 -15.64 -24.01 25.28
CA PHE A 219 -15.26 -24.03 23.86
C PHE A 219 -15.94 -25.16 23.10
N ILE A 220 -15.97 -26.40 23.64
CA ILE A 220 -16.76 -27.50 23.06
C ILE A 220 -18.21 -27.06 22.87
N LEU A 221 -18.82 -26.47 23.91
CA LEU A 221 -20.25 -26.20 23.98
C LEU A 221 -20.71 -25.03 23.09
N LEU A 222 -19.91 -23.97 22.96
CA LEU A 222 -20.34 -22.68 22.41
C LEU A 222 -19.52 -22.15 21.22
N LEU A 223 -18.29 -22.64 20.95
CA LEU A 223 -17.44 -22.09 19.89
C LEU A 223 -18.00 -22.46 18.49
N PRO A 224 -18.45 -21.50 17.67
CA PRO A 224 -19.05 -21.80 16.36
C PRO A 224 -18.00 -22.28 15.37
N ARG A 225 -18.34 -23.20 14.45
CA ARG A 225 -17.34 -23.79 13.54
C ARG A 225 -16.98 -22.90 12.35
N SER A 226 -17.95 -22.27 11.70
CA SER A 226 -17.77 -21.28 10.63
C SER A 226 -19.06 -20.47 10.42
N PRO A 227 -19.06 -19.38 9.61
CA PRO A 227 -20.29 -18.60 9.35
C PRO A 227 -21.44 -19.44 8.79
N ILE A 228 -21.13 -20.40 7.91
CA ILE A 228 -22.12 -21.30 7.29
C ILE A 228 -22.46 -22.52 8.18
N HIS A 229 -21.55 -22.93 9.08
CA HIS A 229 -21.76 -24.00 10.05
C HIS A 229 -21.54 -23.48 11.49
N THR A 230 -22.54 -22.80 12.06
CA THR A 230 -22.44 -22.24 13.42
C THR A 230 -22.46 -23.26 14.54
N LYS A 231 -22.90 -24.49 14.28
CA LYS A 231 -22.98 -25.56 15.28
C LYS A 231 -21.62 -25.82 15.93
N PRO A 232 -21.48 -25.70 17.26
CA PRO A 232 -20.26 -26.02 18.00
C PRO A 232 -19.87 -27.51 17.90
N ILE A 233 -18.75 -27.89 18.51
CA ILE A 233 -18.13 -29.21 18.27
C ILE A 233 -19.08 -30.38 18.59
N HIS A 234 -19.87 -30.30 19.67
CA HIS A 234 -20.87 -31.30 20.06
C HIS A 234 -22.17 -31.30 19.22
N GLY A 235 -22.44 -30.24 18.47
CA GLY A 235 -23.56 -30.13 17.53
C GLY A 235 -24.97 -29.93 18.11
N ARG A 236 -25.18 -29.93 19.44
CA ARG A 236 -26.54 -29.85 20.04
C ARG A 236 -27.08 -28.44 20.29
N PHE A 237 -26.21 -27.45 20.55
CA PHE A 237 -26.61 -26.07 20.83
C PHE A 237 -26.25 -25.16 19.66
N ASP A 238 -27.22 -24.88 18.78
CA ASP A 238 -27.03 -23.98 17.64
C ASP A 238 -27.54 -22.59 18.01
N LEU A 239 -26.63 -21.69 18.39
CA LEU A 239 -26.96 -20.36 18.92
C LEU A 239 -27.53 -19.40 17.84
N PHE A 240 -27.36 -19.74 16.57
CA PHE A 240 -27.77 -18.93 15.43
C PHE A 240 -28.83 -19.66 14.61
N THR A 241 -29.87 -18.95 14.21
CA THR A 241 -30.91 -19.43 13.29
C THR A 241 -30.37 -19.53 11.86
N SER A 242 -31.07 -20.27 10.99
CA SER A 242 -30.67 -20.40 9.58
C SER A 242 -30.61 -19.06 8.84
N ARG A 243 -31.49 -18.11 9.19
CA ARG A 243 -31.49 -16.74 8.64
C ARG A 243 -30.28 -15.92 9.10
N GLU A 244 -29.91 -16.02 10.39
CA GLU A 244 -28.69 -15.35 10.88
C GLU A 244 -27.42 -15.95 10.24
N ARG A 245 -27.41 -17.26 9.93
CA ARG A 245 -26.31 -17.92 9.19
C ARG A 245 -26.20 -17.45 7.74
N GLU A 246 -27.32 -17.34 7.04
CA GLU A 246 -27.41 -16.79 5.68
C GLU A 246 -26.79 -15.39 5.64
N ILE A 247 -27.23 -14.49 6.54
CA ILE A 247 -26.67 -13.14 6.68
C ILE A 247 -25.17 -13.17 7.03
N MET A 248 -24.72 -14.02 7.97
CA MET A 248 -23.30 -14.12 8.33
C MET A 248 -22.41 -14.68 7.20
N HIS A 249 -22.91 -15.59 6.38
CA HIS A 249 -22.18 -16.12 5.25
C HIS A 249 -22.12 -15.07 4.13
N ASP A 250 -23.27 -14.56 3.70
CA ASP A 250 -23.40 -13.73 2.52
C ASP A 250 -22.75 -12.34 2.72
N ARG A 251 -22.79 -11.79 3.94
CA ARG A 251 -22.12 -10.52 4.26
C ARG A 251 -20.60 -10.55 4.09
N ILE A 252 -19.98 -11.73 4.24
CA ILE A 252 -18.55 -11.98 4.06
C ILE A 252 -18.26 -12.35 2.59
N TYR A 253 -19.11 -13.20 2.01
CA TYR A 253 -19.00 -13.63 0.61
C TYR A 253 -19.09 -12.45 -0.38
N GLN A 254 -19.95 -11.46 -0.12
CA GLN A 254 -20.05 -10.22 -0.91
C GLN A 254 -18.73 -9.43 -0.86
N GLU A 255 -18.23 -9.09 0.34
CA GLU A 255 -17.02 -8.27 0.51
C GLU A 255 -15.76 -8.89 -0.15
N ASP A 256 -15.59 -10.22 -0.03
CA ASP A 256 -14.48 -10.92 -0.68
C ASP A 256 -14.74 -12.42 -0.91
N ILE A 257 -14.85 -12.81 -2.19
CA ILE A 257 -14.94 -14.22 -2.62
C ILE A 257 -13.74 -15.05 -2.11
N SER A 258 -12.56 -14.42 -1.98
CA SER A 258 -11.33 -15.07 -1.53
C SER A 258 -11.19 -15.18 -0.01
N LYS A 259 -12.20 -14.76 0.77
CA LYS A 259 -12.35 -15.18 2.18
C LYS A 259 -13.10 -16.51 2.32
N THR A 260 -13.88 -16.89 1.29
CA THR A 260 -14.59 -18.18 1.24
C THR A 260 -13.69 -19.31 0.73
N GLU A 261 -12.73 -19.02 -0.15
CA GLU A 261 -11.62 -19.93 -0.48
C GLU A 261 -10.45 -19.70 0.50
N ALA A 262 -10.19 -20.66 1.38
CA ALA A 262 -9.08 -20.56 2.34
C ALA A 262 -7.71 -20.38 1.64
N HIS A 263 -6.76 -19.80 2.38
CA HIS A 263 -5.37 -19.50 1.99
C HIS A 263 -5.15 -18.27 1.09
N ALA A 264 -5.25 -17.08 1.68
CA ALA A 264 -4.60 -15.87 1.14
C ALA A 264 -3.07 -16.09 1.04
N LYS A 265 -2.55 -16.21 -0.18
CA LYS A 265 -1.14 -16.54 -0.45
C LYS A 265 -0.24 -15.29 -0.41
N ILE A 266 0.52 -15.10 0.66
CA ILE A 266 1.62 -14.11 0.76
C ILE A 266 2.63 -14.31 -0.39
N THR A 267 3.12 -13.23 -1.01
CA THR A 267 4.11 -13.29 -2.10
C THR A 267 5.54 -13.23 -1.57
N PHE A 268 6.45 -14.10 -2.05
CA PHE A 268 7.89 -14.03 -1.70
C PHE A 268 8.52 -12.65 -2.00
N ARG A 269 8.12 -11.99 -3.09
CA ARG A 269 8.50 -10.60 -3.42
C ARG A 269 8.02 -9.56 -2.39
N GLY A 270 6.88 -9.80 -1.74
CA GLY A 270 6.38 -8.97 -0.64
C GLY A 270 7.22 -9.16 0.62
N ILE A 271 7.63 -10.40 0.90
CA ILE A 271 8.55 -10.77 2.00
C ILE A 271 9.90 -10.09 1.83
N THR A 272 10.55 -10.23 0.66
CA THR A 272 11.85 -9.57 0.43
C THR A 272 11.74 -8.05 0.45
N ALA A 273 10.71 -7.46 -0.19
CA ALA A 273 10.51 -6.02 -0.19
C ALA A 273 10.21 -5.43 1.21
N ALA A 274 9.70 -6.21 2.16
CA ALA A 274 9.57 -5.81 3.55
C ALA A 274 10.88 -6.01 4.34
N LEU A 275 11.58 -7.13 4.16
CA LEU A 275 12.86 -7.41 4.82
C LEU A 275 13.99 -6.46 4.43
N THR A 276 13.95 -5.85 3.23
CA THR A 276 14.91 -4.81 2.81
C THR A 276 14.50 -3.40 3.26
N ASP A 277 13.33 -3.21 3.88
CA ASP A 277 12.86 -1.88 4.30
C ASP A 277 13.45 -1.49 5.67
N TYR A 278 14.52 -0.68 5.66
CA TYR A 278 15.23 -0.29 6.89
C TYR A 278 14.32 0.36 7.94
N ARG A 279 13.21 0.98 7.53
CA ARG A 279 12.27 1.65 8.44
C ARG A 279 11.59 0.65 9.36
N ILE A 280 11.19 -0.50 8.80
CA ILE A 280 10.61 -1.64 9.53
C ILE A 280 11.62 -2.16 10.55
N TRP A 281 12.91 -2.23 10.19
CA TRP A 281 13.97 -2.63 11.11
C TRP A 281 14.18 -1.64 12.27
N ILE A 282 14.12 -0.32 12.06
CA ILE A 282 14.24 0.64 13.17
C ILE A 282 13.04 0.50 14.14
N HIS A 283 11.80 0.36 13.62
CA HIS A 283 10.63 0.05 14.46
C HIS A 283 10.77 -1.28 15.22
N THR A 284 11.39 -2.30 14.59
CA THR A 284 11.63 -3.63 15.18
C THR A 284 12.67 -3.57 16.31
N ILE A 285 13.78 -2.85 16.08
CA ILE A 285 14.83 -2.61 17.07
C ILE A 285 14.28 -1.78 18.24
N LEU A 286 13.40 -0.81 17.99
CA LEU A 286 12.73 -0.06 19.05
C LEU A 286 11.94 -0.97 20.00
N ASN A 287 11.09 -1.87 19.48
CA ASN A 287 10.35 -2.81 20.33
C ASN A 287 11.27 -3.84 21.01
N LEU A 288 12.38 -4.26 20.37
CA LEU A 288 13.36 -5.15 20.99
C LEU A 288 14.01 -4.50 22.22
N VAL A 289 14.44 -3.24 22.09
CA VAL A 289 15.05 -2.49 23.19
C VAL A 289 14.02 -2.12 24.27
N SER A 290 12.81 -1.70 23.89
CA SER A 290 11.81 -1.20 24.85
C SER A 290 11.00 -2.27 25.58
N LEU A 291 10.83 -3.47 25.00
CA LEU A 291 10.17 -4.60 25.68
C LEU A 291 11.14 -5.53 26.42
N ALA A 292 12.45 -5.31 26.36
CA ALA A 292 13.40 -6.04 27.22
C ALA A 292 13.13 -5.81 28.73
N PRO A 293 12.91 -4.59 29.25
CA PRO A 293 12.49 -4.40 30.63
C PRO A 293 11.21 -5.15 31.03
N LYS A 294 10.24 -5.29 30.11
CA LYS A 294 8.95 -5.97 30.35
C LYS A 294 9.14 -7.42 30.79
N GLY A 295 10.03 -8.17 30.13
CA GLY A 295 10.26 -9.58 30.43
C GLY A 295 10.70 -9.82 31.88
N GLY A 296 11.69 -9.06 32.35
CA GLY A 296 12.17 -9.15 33.73
C GLY A 296 11.17 -8.62 34.75
N LEU A 297 10.55 -7.46 34.49
CA LEU A 297 9.58 -6.85 35.41
C LEU A 297 8.31 -7.69 35.57
N GLN A 298 7.83 -8.33 34.50
CA GLN A 298 6.63 -9.18 34.55
C GLN A 298 6.90 -10.53 35.23
N LEU A 299 8.10 -11.12 35.07
CA LEU A 299 8.47 -12.38 35.73
C LEU A 299 8.76 -12.22 37.23
N TYR A 300 9.37 -11.09 37.64
CA TYR A 300 9.82 -10.90 39.03
C TYR A 300 9.02 -9.89 39.85
N GLY A 301 8.01 -9.21 39.30
CA GLY A 301 7.25 -8.14 39.97
C GLY A 301 6.73 -8.49 41.38
N PRO A 302 5.95 -9.57 41.56
CA PRO A 302 5.51 -10.04 42.87
C PRO A 302 6.68 -10.36 43.83
N THR A 303 7.78 -10.93 43.32
CA THR A 303 8.98 -11.27 44.11
C THR A 303 9.78 -10.03 44.54
N ILE A 304 9.85 -9.01 43.67
CA ILE A 304 10.45 -7.70 43.99
C ILE A 304 9.61 -6.99 45.07
N ILE A 305 8.28 -7.01 44.98
CA ILE A 305 7.43 -6.44 46.03
C ILE A 305 7.61 -7.22 47.35
N ARG A 306 7.73 -8.56 47.30
CA ARG A 306 8.04 -9.37 48.49
C ARG A 306 9.40 -8.99 49.12
N SER A 307 10.42 -8.68 48.33
CA SER A 307 11.74 -8.27 48.85
C SER A 307 11.73 -6.91 49.57
N LEU A 308 10.71 -6.07 49.35
CA LEU A 308 10.49 -4.83 50.10
C LEU A 308 9.89 -5.05 51.52
N GLY A 309 9.69 -6.29 51.95
CA GLY A 309 9.10 -6.60 53.26
C GLY A 309 7.57 -6.55 53.28
N PHE A 310 6.94 -7.00 52.19
CA PHE A 310 5.53 -7.34 52.13
C PHE A 310 5.33 -8.87 52.22
N SER A 311 4.19 -9.30 52.73
CA SER A 311 3.85 -10.73 52.80
C SER A 311 3.62 -11.31 51.40
N LYS A 312 3.70 -12.63 51.26
CA LYS A 312 3.32 -13.39 50.05
C LYS A 312 2.02 -12.89 49.42
N ILE A 313 0.95 -12.86 50.22
CA ILE A 313 -0.41 -12.45 49.82
C ILE A 313 -0.39 -11.00 49.33
N ASN A 314 0.13 -10.09 50.17
CA ASN A 314 0.12 -8.66 49.88
C ASN A 314 0.96 -8.34 48.64
N SER A 315 2.05 -9.08 48.38
CA SER A 315 2.93 -8.82 47.23
C SER A 315 2.24 -9.09 45.88
N ASN A 316 1.43 -10.16 45.80
CA ASN A 316 0.63 -10.46 44.60
C ASN A 316 -0.54 -9.47 44.45
N LEU A 317 -1.23 -9.17 45.56
CA LEU A 317 -2.31 -8.19 45.59
C LEU A 317 -1.84 -6.80 45.13
N LEU A 318 -0.69 -6.35 45.63
CA LEU A 318 -0.06 -5.09 45.24
C LEU A 318 0.51 -5.14 43.81
N ASN A 319 0.97 -6.28 43.31
CA ASN A 319 1.39 -6.44 41.91
C ASN A 319 0.22 -6.17 40.94
N SER A 320 -1.00 -6.62 41.28
CA SER A 320 -2.19 -6.42 40.43
C SER A 320 -2.47 -4.92 40.15
N VAL A 321 -2.18 -4.03 41.11
CA VAL A 321 -2.34 -2.58 40.98
C VAL A 321 -1.52 -2.03 39.80
N SER A 322 -0.26 -2.46 39.67
CA SER A 322 0.59 -2.05 38.54
C SER A 322 0.01 -2.48 37.19
N SER A 323 -0.56 -3.69 37.13
CA SER A 323 -1.11 -4.29 35.91
C SER A 323 -2.43 -3.65 35.49
N PHE A 324 -3.33 -3.31 36.43
CA PHE A 324 -4.50 -2.49 36.13
C PHE A 324 -4.11 -1.07 35.69
N LEU A 325 -3.04 -0.51 36.27
CA LEU A 325 -2.53 0.80 35.86
C LEU A 325 -1.91 0.78 34.44
N VAL A 326 -1.28 -0.32 34.00
CA VAL A 326 -0.91 -0.50 32.57
C VAL A 326 -2.12 -0.36 31.67
N VAL A 327 -3.25 -1.03 31.97
CA VAL A 327 -4.46 -0.99 31.13
C VAL A 327 -4.99 0.45 30.99
N PHE A 328 -5.13 1.16 32.11
CA PHE A 328 -5.63 2.53 32.12
C PHE A 328 -4.68 3.50 31.38
N LEU A 329 -3.38 3.46 31.68
CA LEU A 329 -2.39 4.32 31.03
C LEU A 329 -2.23 4.01 29.54
N SER A 330 -2.35 2.73 29.13
CA SER A 330 -2.31 2.34 27.71
C SER A 330 -3.47 2.98 26.94
N PHE A 331 -4.68 2.95 27.49
CA PHE A 331 -5.84 3.59 26.88
C PHE A 331 -5.70 5.11 26.87
N ALA A 332 -5.29 5.73 27.98
CA ALA A 332 -5.12 7.18 28.10
C ALA A 332 -4.09 7.73 27.11
N ILE A 333 -2.92 7.07 26.99
CA ILE A 333 -1.88 7.48 26.04
C ILE A 333 -2.28 7.16 24.60
N ALA A 334 -2.94 6.04 24.32
CA ALA A 334 -3.46 5.76 22.97
C ALA A 334 -4.46 6.84 22.54
N TRP A 335 -5.43 7.20 23.39
CA TRP A 335 -6.40 8.26 23.13
C TRP A 335 -5.73 9.63 22.93
N ALA A 336 -4.77 10.00 23.78
CA ALA A 336 -4.05 11.26 23.64
C ALA A 336 -3.19 11.29 22.35
N SER A 337 -2.66 10.14 21.96
CA SER A 337 -1.86 9.94 20.74
C SER A 337 -2.71 9.94 19.46
N ASP A 338 -3.96 9.45 19.53
CA ASP A 338 -4.96 9.64 18.48
C ASP A 338 -5.32 11.12 18.35
N LYS A 339 -5.58 11.79 19.49
CA LYS A 339 -6.03 13.18 19.55
C LYS A 339 -4.99 14.20 19.04
N THR A 340 -3.71 14.05 19.42
CA THR A 340 -2.64 14.94 18.89
C THR A 340 -2.04 14.44 17.58
N LYS A 341 -2.33 13.19 17.16
CA LYS A 341 -1.75 12.50 15.99
C LYS A 341 -0.22 12.26 16.06
N GLN A 342 0.47 12.72 17.11
CA GLN A 342 1.94 12.72 17.22
C GLN A 342 2.47 11.45 17.89
N ARG A 343 2.40 10.31 17.20
CA ARG A 343 2.74 8.98 17.75
C ARG A 343 4.11 8.91 18.45
N GLY A 344 5.16 9.40 17.80
CA GLY A 344 6.54 9.34 18.32
C GLY A 344 6.75 10.08 19.64
N LEU A 345 6.10 11.24 19.84
CA LEU A 345 6.19 11.99 21.10
C LEU A 345 5.56 11.21 22.26
N TRP A 346 4.43 10.53 22.04
CA TRP A 346 3.81 9.69 23.07
C TRP A 346 4.61 8.43 23.38
N CYS A 347 5.36 7.87 22.41
CA CYS A 347 6.39 6.87 22.70
C CYS A 347 7.49 7.44 23.60
N MET A 348 8.01 8.64 23.31
CA MET A 348 9.00 9.30 24.16
C MET A 348 8.47 9.58 25.57
N VAL A 349 7.21 10.00 25.74
CA VAL A 349 6.56 10.19 27.05
C VAL A 349 6.50 8.86 27.83
N ALA A 350 6.16 7.74 27.18
CA ALA A 350 6.17 6.42 27.82
C ALA A 350 7.59 5.99 28.29
N PHE A 351 8.63 6.34 27.53
CA PHE A 351 10.02 6.09 27.93
C PHE A 351 10.46 7.03 29.06
N LEU A 352 10.16 8.33 28.98
CA LEU A 352 10.48 9.32 30.03
C LEU A 352 9.79 9.01 31.37
N TRP A 353 8.54 8.52 31.33
CA TRP A 353 7.84 7.99 32.50
C TRP A 353 8.64 6.85 33.13
N SER A 354 9.01 5.85 32.33
CA SER A 354 9.74 4.66 32.79
C SER A 354 11.17 4.97 33.27
N ILE A 355 11.85 5.93 32.64
CA ILE A 355 13.17 6.45 33.06
C ILE A 355 13.05 7.20 34.39
N THR A 356 12.05 8.08 34.54
CA THR A 356 11.82 8.85 35.78
C THR A 356 11.62 7.91 36.96
N PHE A 357 10.70 6.95 36.86
CA PHE A 357 10.41 6.04 37.98
C PHE A 357 11.48 4.96 38.18
N GLY A 358 12.14 4.49 37.12
CA GLY A 358 13.29 3.58 37.22
C GLY A 358 14.51 4.23 37.87
N GLY A 359 14.86 5.45 37.46
CA GLY A 359 15.95 6.23 38.04
C GLY A 359 15.66 6.64 39.48
N ALA A 360 14.44 7.07 39.78
CA ALA A 360 14.01 7.36 41.15
C ALA A 360 14.06 6.12 42.06
N LEU A 361 13.66 4.94 41.56
CA LEU A 361 13.76 3.69 42.30
C LEU A 361 15.23 3.30 42.55
N PHE A 362 16.09 3.40 41.54
CA PHE A 362 17.53 3.14 41.65
C PHE A 362 18.22 4.06 42.67
N GLY A 363 17.87 5.35 42.69
CA GLY A 363 18.39 6.30 43.68
C GLY A 363 17.81 6.15 45.10
N SER A 364 16.64 5.53 45.27
CA SER A 364 15.89 5.49 46.54
C SER A 364 16.35 4.40 47.53
N THR A 365 17.66 4.13 47.61
CA THR A 365 18.23 3.03 48.40
C THR A 365 17.72 2.98 49.85
N ASP A 366 17.60 4.13 50.52
CA ASP A 366 17.28 4.22 51.94
C ASP A 366 15.87 4.80 52.24
N LYS A 367 14.96 4.74 51.27
CA LYS A 367 13.54 5.13 51.45
C LYS A 367 12.66 4.01 52.03
N ASP A 368 11.50 4.38 52.55
CA ASP A 368 10.48 3.45 53.07
C ASP A 368 9.97 2.48 51.99
N LYS A 369 9.46 1.33 52.44
CA LYS A 369 8.91 0.28 51.57
C LYS A 369 7.69 0.72 50.76
N TRP A 370 6.83 1.61 51.27
CA TRP A 370 5.71 2.15 50.49
C TRP A 370 6.19 3.12 49.40
N THR A 371 7.23 3.92 49.65
CA THR A 371 7.87 4.74 48.62
C THR A 371 8.46 3.87 47.52
N LYS A 372 9.22 2.84 47.88
CA LYS A 372 9.81 1.88 46.93
C LYS A 372 8.74 1.12 46.14
N TYR A 373 7.66 0.70 46.80
CA TYR A 373 6.51 0.06 46.15
C TYR A 373 5.82 1.02 45.16
N ALA A 374 5.57 2.27 45.52
CA ALA A 374 4.95 3.25 44.63
C ALA A 374 5.82 3.51 43.38
N LEU A 375 7.12 3.72 43.56
CA LEU A 375 8.07 3.88 42.45
C LEU A 375 8.14 2.63 41.56
N PHE A 376 8.17 1.43 42.15
CA PHE A 376 8.14 0.17 41.39
C PHE A 376 6.82 -0.04 40.63
N THR A 377 5.69 0.36 41.22
CA THR A 377 4.36 0.29 40.60
C THR A 377 4.27 1.20 39.39
N LEU A 378 4.77 2.44 39.50
CA LEU A 378 4.78 3.43 38.43
C LEU A 378 5.79 3.08 37.33
N LEU A 379 6.95 2.52 37.66
CA LEU A 379 7.87 1.91 36.69
C LEU A 379 7.19 0.77 35.93
N SER A 380 6.57 -0.16 36.66
CA SER A 380 5.92 -1.35 36.07
C SER A 380 4.71 -0.98 35.22
N SER A 381 3.93 0.04 35.60
CA SER A 381 2.83 0.55 34.77
C SER A 381 3.29 1.21 33.46
N GLY A 382 4.59 1.53 33.33
CA GLY A 382 5.21 2.01 32.09
C GLY A 382 5.54 0.92 31.07
N ASN A 383 5.66 -0.34 31.50
CA ASN A 383 6.49 -1.34 30.80
C ASN A 383 5.95 -1.91 29.47
N ALA A 384 4.77 -1.49 29.02
CA ALA A 384 4.18 -1.87 27.73
C ALA A 384 3.59 -0.69 26.93
N LEU A 385 3.58 0.53 27.49
CA LEU A 385 2.81 1.67 26.96
C LEU A 385 3.21 2.10 25.54
N SER A 386 4.47 1.89 25.16
CA SER A 386 5.01 2.21 23.84
C SER A 386 4.71 1.17 22.76
N GLN A 387 4.37 -0.07 23.13
CA GLN A 387 4.26 -1.19 22.18
C GLN A 387 3.16 -0.92 21.15
N GLY A 388 1.90 -0.78 21.61
CA GLY A 388 0.77 -0.52 20.71
C GLY A 388 0.87 0.80 19.94
N LEU A 389 1.56 1.80 20.50
CA LEU A 389 1.83 3.07 19.80
C LEU A 389 2.80 2.87 18.64
N ASN A 390 3.89 2.13 18.85
CA ASN A 390 4.90 1.86 17.83
C ASN A 390 4.33 0.98 16.70
N ASP A 391 3.56 -0.05 17.07
CA ASP A 391 2.88 -0.95 16.14
C ASP A 391 1.89 -0.15 15.26
N ALA A 392 1.06 0.71 15.87
CA ALA A 392 0.14 1.59 15.15
C ALA A 392 0.88 2.62 14.26
N TRP A 393 2.01 3.16 14.73
CA TRP A 393 2.82 4.14 14.01
C TRP A 393 3.45 3.56 12.75
N LEU A 394 3.99 2.33 12.82
CA LEU A 394 4.44 1.60 11.62
C LEU A 394 3.26 1.27 10.69
N SER A 395 2.14 0.81 11.25
CA SER A 395 0.96 0.40 10.48
C SER A 395 0.45 1.53 9.56
N ILE A 396 0.29 2.73 10.12
CA ILE A 396 -0.17 3.94 9.41
C ILE A 396 0.83 4.37 8.33
N ASN A 397 2.13 4.37 8.63
CA ASN A 397 3.16 4.80 7.67
C ASN A 397 3.44 3.77 6.55
N THR A 398 2.98 2.53 6.70
CA THR A 398 3.19 1.49 5.68
C THR A 398 2.02 1.44 4.70
N ARG A 399 2.18 2.03 3.51
CA ARG A 399 1.11 2.16 2.51
C ARG A 399 0.70 0.82 1.85
N SER A 400 1.61 -0.14 1.68
CA SER A 400 1.31 -1.46 1.09
C SER A 400 0.82 -2.46 2.14
N ALA A 401 -0.30 -3.15 1.87
CA ALA A 401 -0.88 -4.14 2.79
C ALA A 401 0.04 -5.36 3.03
N GLU A 402 0.71 -5.88 2.00
CA GLU A 402 1.71 -6.95 2.17
C GLU A 402 2.85 -6.48 3.09
N LYS A 403 3.46 -5.31 2.80
CA LYS A 403 4.52 -4.75 3.65
C LYS A 403 4.04 -4.49 5.09
N ARG A 404 2.81 -4.01 5.27
CA ARG A 404 2.23 -3.69 6.59
C ARG A 404 2.09 -4.95 7.44
N SER A 405 1.54 -6.03 6.87
CA SER A 405 1.39 -7.31 7.56
C SER A 405 2.75 -7.89 7.98
N ILE A 406 3.72 -7.90 7.06
CA ILE A 406 5.06 -8.46 7.32
C ILE A 406 5.87 -7.56 8.27
N GLY A 407 5.71 -6.24 8.18
CA GLY A 407 6.36 -5.28 9.07
C GLY A 407 5.85 -5.36 10.50
N LEU A 408 4.54 -5.49 10.70
CA LEU A 408 3.96 -5.74 12.02
C LEU A 408 4.44 -7.08 12.60
N ALA A 409 4.55 -8.13 11.79
CA ALA A 409 5.11 -9.40 12.24
C ALA A 409 6.58 -9.27 12.69
N LEU A 410 7.41 -8.53 11.96
CA LEU A 410 8.80 -8.24 12.35
C LEU A 410 8.88 -7.46 13.67
N VAL A 411 8.03 -6.44 13.86
CA VAL A 411 7.97 -5.65 15.11
C VAL A 411 7.50 -6.50 16.31
N VAL A 412 6.56 -7.43 16.11
CA VAL A 412 6.18 -8.41 17.14
C VAL A 412 7.32 -9.39 17.45
N ILE A 413 8.06 -9.86 16.44
CA ILE A 413 9.28 -10.67 16.65
C ILE A 413 10.32 -9.89 17.48
N GLY A 414 10.54 -8.60 17.17
CA GLY A 414 11.37 -7.70 17.97
C GLY A 414 10.92 -7.64 19.43
N SER A 415 9.62 -7.43 19.66
CA SER A 415 9.00 -7.39 21.00
C SER A 415 9.27 -8.66 21.81
N ASN A 416 9.12 -9.83 21.18
CA ASN A 416 9.33 -11.13 21.81
C ASN A 416 10.82 -11.42 22.06
N ALA A 417 11.70 -11.07 21.12
CA ALA A 417 13.16 -11.18 21.28
C ALA A 417 13.66 -10.28 22.42
N GLY A 418 13.12 -9.05 22.52
CA GLY A 418 13.33 -8.15 23.65
C GLY A 418 12.94 -8.81 24.96
N GLY A 419 11.68 -9.24 25.08
CA GLY A 419 11.18 -9.93 26.29
C GLY A 419 11.98 -11.17 26.67
N LEU A 420 12.48 -11.95 25.71
CA LEU A 420 13.32 -13.13 25.93
C LEU A 420 14.68 -12.79 26.56
N ALA A 421 15.34 -11.73 26.06
CA ALA A 421 16.55 -11.18 26.67
C ALA A 421 16.25 -10.56 28.05
N GLY A 422 15.07 -9.93 28.18
CA GLY A 422 14.55 -9.31 29.38
C GLY A 422 14.50 -10.21 30.62
N LYS A 423 14.18 -11.49 30.44
CA LYS A 423 14.14 -12.49 31.53
C LYS A 423 15.50 -12.61 32.26
N GLN A 424 16.61 -12.33 31.56
CA GLN A 424 17.98 -12.42 32.09
C GLN A 424 18.48 -11.13 32.77
N LEU A 425 17.63 -10.11 32.92
CA LEU A 425 17.95 -8.85 33.63
C LEU A 425 18.06 -9.04 35.15
N PHE A 426 17.24 -9.91 35.73
CA PHE A 426 17.23 -10.21 37.16
C PHE A 426 17.85 -11.59 37.40
N ARG A 427 19.10 -11.59 37.91
CA ARG A 427 19.87 -12.80 38.21
C ARG A 427 20.10 -12.96 39.70
N GLU A 428 20.34 -14.17 40.15
CA GLU A 428 20.50 -14.44 41.58
C GLU A 428 21.72 -13.72 42.19
N SER A 429 22.80 -13.55 41.42
CA SER A 429 24.02 -12.81 41.78
C SER A 429 23.90 -11.28 41.85
N ASP A 430 22.69 -10.74 41.66
CA ASP A 430 22.38 -9.31 41.84
C ASP A 430 21.38 -9.07 43.00
N ALA A 431 20.91 -10.14 43.66
CA ALA A 431 20.03 -10.06 44.82
C ALA A 431 20.78 -9.50 46.06
N PRO A 432 20.08 -8.86 47.02
CA PRO A 432 18.64 -8.58 47.05
C PRO A 432 18.27 -7.22 46.44
N LYS A 433 19.24 -6.34 46.12
CA LYS A 433 18.99 -4.96 45.68
C LYS A 433 18.76 -4.82 44.16
N TYR A 434 19.18 -5.80 43.36
CA TYR A 434 18.99 -5.84 41.90
C TYR A 434 19.47 -4.58 41.16
N THR A 435 20.60 -4.01 41.59
CA THR A 435 21.09 -2.71 41.09
C THR A 435 21.55 -2.76 39.64
N LYS A 436 22.13 -3.87 39.17
CA LYS A 436 22.48 -4.05 37.75
C LYS A 436 21.22 -4.22 36.91
N GLY A 437 20.24 -4.98 37.42
CA GLY A 437 18.93 -5.16 36.77
C GLY A 437 18.19 -3.83 36.55
N PHE A 438 18.03 -3.02 37.60
CA PHE A 438 17.38 -1.71 37.48
C PHE A 438 18.19 -0.70 36.67
N LEU A 439 19.52 -0.69 36.77
CA LEU A 439 20.38 0.15 35.91
C LEU A 439 20.23 -0.21 34.44
N ALA A 440 20.25 -1.51 34.10
CA ALA A 440 20.03 -1.98 32.73
C ALA A 440 18.65 -1.59 32.19
N ILE A 441 17.59 -1.66 33.01
CA ILE A 441 16.24 -1.20 32.65
C ILE A 441 16.23 0.30 32.29
N VAL A 442 16.86 1.15 33.11
CA VAL A 442 16.96 2.59 32.82
C VAL A 442 17.76 2.83 31.54
N LEU A 443 18.91 2.16 31.36
CA LEU A 443 19.74 2.29 30.16
C LEU A 443 19.02 1.84 28.88
N LEU A 444 18.20 0.78 28.95
CA LEU A 444 17.38 0.32 27.81
C LEU A 444 16.33 1.35 27.41
N TYR A 445 15.61 1.95 28.36
CA TYR A 445 14.66 3.03 28.04
C TYR A 445 15.37 4.32 27.57
N VAL A 446 16.54 4.66 28.12
CA VAL A 446 17.37 5.76 27.61
C VAL A 446 17.83 5.49 26.17
N ALA A 447 18.18 4.24 25.82
CA ALA A 447 18.53 3.85 24.46
C ALA A 447 17.32 3.87 23.49
N ALA A 448 16.09 3.66 23.99
CA ALA A 448 14.88 3.78 23.18
C ALA A 448 14.59 5.23 22.74
N LEU A 449 15.02 6.25 23.49
CA LEU A 449 14.85 7.67 23.14
C LEU A 449 15.54 8.08 21.82
N PRO A 450 16.86 7.90 21.60
CA PRO A 450 17.51 8.27 20.34
C PRO A 450 17.04 7.41 19.16
N ILE A 451 16.63 6.15 19.39
CA ILE A 451 15.99 5.33 18.34
C ILE A 451 14.65 5.98 17.92
N THR A 452 13.82 6.37 18.88
CA THR A 452 12.53 7.03 18.62
C THR A 452 12.71 8.39 17.95
N ALA A 453 13.67 9.20 18.41
CA ALA A 453 14.05 10.47 17.79
C ALA A 453 14.61 10.25 16.36
N GLY A 454 15.31 9.14 16.11
CA GLY A 454 15.74 8.71 14.78
C GLY A 454 14.56 8.42 13.85
N ILE A 455 13.56 7.65 14.31
CA ILE A 455 12.31 7.40 13.56
C ILE A 455 11.57 8.73 13.31
N MET A 456 11.44 9.58 14.32
CA MET A 456 10.84 10.92 14.18
C MET A 456 11.60 11.78 13.18
N GLY A 457 12.93 11.78 13.18
CA GLY A 457 13.76 12.50 12.21
C GLY A 457 13.65 11.94 10.79
N VAL A 458 13.55 10.61 10.64
CA VAL A 458 13.31 9.93 9.35
C VAL A 458 11.93 10.29 8.78
N TYR A 459 10.89 10.35 9.60
CA TYR A 459 9.57 10.80 9.15
C TYR A 459 9.47 12.32 9.00
N TRP A 460 10.12 13.13 9.85
CA TRP A 460 10.16 14.59 9.68
C TRP A 460 10.91 15.00 8.41
N ARG A 461 12.01 14.32 8.04
CA ARG A 461 12.68 14.55 6.75
C ARG A 461 11.80 14.18 5.55
N GLN A 462 10.92 13.18 5.69
CA GLN A 462 9.97 12.80 4.64
C GLN A 462 8.78 13.76 4.59
N ASN A 463 8.20 14.13 5.73
CA ASN A 463 7.14 15.11 5.84
C ASN A 463 7.63 16.46 5.35
N LYS A 464 8.81 16.94 5.75
CA LYS A 464 9.39 18.19 5.23
C LYS A 464 9.79 18.13 3.75
N LYS A 465 10.00 16.94 3.19
CA LYS A 465 10.10 16.76 1.72
C LYS A 465 8.71 16.88 1.07
N LEU A 466 7.71 16.19 1.59
CA LEU A 466 6.31 16.26 1.14
C LEU A 466 5.68 17.66 1.34
N GLU A 467 6.07 18.39 2.39
CA GLU A 467 5.62 19.76 2.70
C GLU A 467 6.30 20.78 1.79
N ARG A 468 7.56 20.54 1.37
CA ARG A 468 8.18 21.33 0.31
C ARG A 468 7.51 21.06 -1.02
N GLU A 469 7.34 19.78 -1.38
CA GLU A 469 6.59 19.37 -2.56
C GLU A 469 5.16 19.96 -2.54
N LEU A 470 4.48 20.03 -1.38
CA LEU A 470 3.15 20.65 -1.25
C LEU A 470 3.18 22.17 -1.30
N VAL A 471 4.13 22.87 -0.66
CA VAL A 471 4.20 24.34 -0.69
C VAL A 471 4.68 24.87 -2.05
N GLU A 472 5.54 24.12 -2.75
CA GLU A 472 5.83 24.35 -4.17
C GLU A 472 4.55 24.17 -5.01
N ASN A 473 3.71 23.17 -4.70
CA ASN A 473 2.40 22.99 -5.36
C ASN A 473 1.31 24.01 -4.94
N GLU A 474 1.36 24.61 -3.75
CA GLU A 474 0.39 25.59 -3.26
C GLU A 474 0.76 27.03 -3.68
N GLY A 475 2.05 27.35 -3.79
CA GLY A 475 2.53 28.64 -4.31
C GLY A 475 2.11 28.87 -5.76
N ASP A 476 2.33 27.89 -6.63
CA ASP A 476 1.87 27.93 -8.03
C ASP A 476 0.33 28.06 -8.13
N VAL A 477 -0.41 27.51 -7.16
CA VAL A 477 -1.88 27.57 -7.13
C VAL A 477 -2.36 28.97 -6.76
N ASP A 478 -1.84 29.59 -5.69
CA ASP A 478 -2.26 30.94 -5.28
C ASP A 478 -1.87 32.03 -6.33
N GLU A 479 -0.79 31.82 -7.08
CA GLU A 479 -0.39 32.75 -8.17
C GLU A 479 -1.29 32.63 -9.42
N GLN A 480 -1.69 31.43 -9.84
CA GLN A 480 -2.72 31.27 -10.88
C GLN A 480 -4.06 31.88 -10.45
N VAL A 481 -4.40 31.67 -9.17
CA VAL A 481 -5.60 32.15 -8.51
C VAL A 481 -5.72 33.67 -8.50
N GLY A 482 -4.60 34.39 -8.39
CA GLY A 482 -4.54 35.86 -8.40
C GLY A 482 -4.93 36.55 -9.71
N ARG A 483 -5.34 35.80 -10.75
CA ARG A 483 -5.71 36.31 -12.09
C ARG A 483 -7.19 36.14 -12.45
N SER A 484 -7.98 35.34 -11.74
CA SER A 484 -9.30 34.86 -12.22
C SER A 484 -10.53 35.71 -11.81
N GLN A 485 -10.42 36.72 -10.95
CA GLN A 485 -11.56 37.60 -10.60
C GLN A 485 -11.70 38.83 -11.49
N ARG A 486 -10.71 39.18 -12.30
CA ARG A 486 -10.89 40.23 -13.31
C ARG A 486 -11.68 39.71 -14.51
N PHE A 487 -12.95 40.14 -14.54
CA PHE A 487 -13.88 40.11 -15.67
C PHE A 487 -14.37 38.73 -16.13
N GLN A 488 -15.59 38.41 -15.70
CA GLN A 488 -16.62 37.97 -16.65
C GLN A 488 -17.75 39.02 -16.69
N LEU A 489 -18.00 39.56 -17.88
CA LEU A 489 -19.33 39.98 -18.35
C LEU A 489 -19.37 39.69 -19.88
N PRO A 490 -20.48 39.21 -20.46
CA PRO A 490 -20.49 38.56 -21.79
C PRO A 490 -21.11 39.43 -22.91
N LEU A 491 -21.10 38.94 -24.17
CA LEU A 491 -22.32 38.82 -25.01
C LEU A 491 -22.14 38.14 -26.40
N SER A 492 -23.28 37.83 -27.05
CA SER A 492 -23.49 37.20 -28.37
C SER A 492 -24.15 38.20 -29.36
N THR A 493 -24.43 37.99 -30.66
CA THR A 493 -24.59 36.78 -31.53
C THR A 493 -24.02 37.12 -32.94
N ALA A 494 -24.34 36.59 -34.15
CA ALA A 494 -25.41 35.79 -34.80
C ALA A 494 -24.78 34.96 -35.98
N ASP A 495 -25.42 34.37 -37.00
CA ASP A 495 -26.82 34.34 -37.50
C ASP A 495 -27.21 32.97 -38.15
N SER A 496 -27.50 32.90 -39.46
CA SER A 496 -28.09 31.78 -40.21
C SER A 496 -27.69 31.84 -41.71
N GLN A 497 -28.30 31.28 -42.77
CA GLN A 497 -29.62 30.68 -43.08
C GLN A 497 -29.53 29.72 -44.32
N MET A 498 -30.57 28.88 -44.55
CA MET A 498 -30.96 28.25 -45.86
C MET A 498 -30.02 27.17 -46.49
N LEU A 499 -30.45 26.22 -47.36
CA LEU A 499 -31.78 25.62 -47.70
C LEU A 499 -31.64 24.29 -48.53
N VAL A 500 -32.77 23.56 -48.67
CA VAL A 500 -33.10 22.50 -49.67
C VAL A 500 -32.43 21.10 -49.56
N ASP A 501 -33.18 20.08 -50.02
CA ASP A 501 -33.05 18.61 -49.90
C ASP A 501 -33.84 17.97 -51.10
N PRO A 502 -33.84 16.66 -51.47
CA PRO A 502 -32.94 15.50 -51.22
C PRO A 502 -32.48 14.75 -52.53
N GLY A 503 -31.73 13.62 -52.46
CA GLY A 503 -31.67 12.67 -53.62
C GLY A 503 -30.56 11.58 -53.79
N SER A 504 -30.75 10.39 -53.22
CA SER A 504 -30.41 9.02 -53.70
C SER A 504 -29.19 8.62 -54.60
N ILE A 505 -28.38 7.67 -54.09
CA ILE A 505 -27.93 6.37 -54.69
C ILE A 505 -27.05 6.33 -55.97
N THR A 506 -25.86 5.70 -55.90
CA THR A 506 -25.41 4.58 -56.78
C THR A 506 -24.13 3.85 -56.30
N SER A 507 -23.87 2.65 -56.86
CA SER A 507 -22.76 1.69 -56.61
C SER A 507 -21.92 1.49 -57.91
N PRO A 508 -21.16 0.41 -58.27
CA PRO A 508 -20.88 -0.92 -57.66
C PRO A 508 -19.45 -1.56 -57.93
N VAL A 509 -19.31 -2.90 -57.69
CA VAL A 509 -18.49 -3.91 -58.49
C VAL A 509 -16.94 -3.91 -58.34
N LYS A 510 -16.13 -5.01 -58.29
CA LYS A 510 -16.18 -6.51 -58.05
C LYS A 510 -14.75 -6.94 -57.52
N LEU A 511 -14.02 -8.06 -57.71
CA LEU A 511 -14.11 -9.33 -58.50
C LEU A 511 -13.15 -10.47 -58.03
N SER A 512 -13.69 -11.68 -57.78
CA SER A 512 -13.16 -13.06 -58.02
C SER A 512 -11.73 -13.56 -57.62
N ILE A 513 -11.70 -14.52 -56.67
CA ILE A 513 -11.10 -15.90 -56.72
C ILE A 513 -9.70 -16.14 -57.35
N CYS A 514 -8.74 -16.70 -56.58
CA CYS A 514 -8.10 -18.00 -56.88
C CYS A 514 -7.27 -18.63 -55.72
N THR A 515 -7.24 -19.97 -55.68
CA THR A 515 -6.39 -20.86 -54.85
C THR A 515 -5.57 -21.76 -55.83
N PRO A 516 -4.80 -22.85 -55.48
CA PRO A 516 -4.61 -23.57 -54.20
C PRO A 516 -3.18 -24.17 -53.94
N ARG A 517 -3.09 -25.17 -53.02
CA ARG A 517 -2.18 -26.37 -53.02
C ARG A 517 -0.74 -26.27 -52.43
N GLN A 518 -0.10 -27.34 -51.88
CA GLN A 518 -0.55 -28.72 -51.54
C GLN A 518 0.34 -29.48 -50.50
N ASP A 519 -0.31 -30.07 -49.49
CA ASP A 519 0.18 -30.95 -48.40
C ASP A 519 1.08 -32.15 -48.82
N PRO A 520 1.95 -32.83 -47.98
CA PRO A 520 1.61 -33.30 -46.61
C PRO A 520 2.65 -33.84 -45.53
N ARG A 521 2.16 -33.96 -44.26
CA ARG A 521 2.32 -35.11 -43.27
C ARG A 521 3.74 -35.60 -42.84
N ALA A 522 3.98 -36.61 -41.96
CA ALA A 522 3.42 -37.18 -40.70
C ALA A 522 4.49 -38.20 -40.12
N ILE A 523 4.47 -38.92 -38.97
CA ILE A 523 3.61 -39.18 -37.77
C ILE A 523 4.52 -39.73 -36.60
N MET A 524 3.98 -39.85 -35.36
CA MET A 524 4.37 -40.83 -34.28
C MET A 524 5.78 -40.70 -33.62
N ASP A 525 6.11 -41.30 -32.44
CA ASP A 525 5.39 -42.19 -31.49
C ASP A 525 5.80 -42.01 -29.98
N SER A 526 5.34 -42.89 -29.08
CA SER A 526 5.52 -42.94 -27.59
C SER A 526 6.25 -44.25 -27.13
N PRO A 527 6.22 -44.80 -25.87
CA PRO A 527 5.73 -44.37 -24.53
C PRO A 527 6.67 -44.74 -23.30
N HIS A 528 6.13 -44.74 -22.06
CA HIS A 528 6.62 -45.35 -20.77
C HIS A 528 7.76 -44.63 -19.97
N THR A 529 7.86 -44.67 -18.62
CA THR A 529 6.96 -45.11 -17.50
C THR A 529 7.35 -44.46 -16.13
N ASP A 530 6.52 -44.74 -15.11
CA ASP A 530 6.79 -44.79 -13.65
C ASP A 530 6.38 -43.64 -12.70
N GLU A 531 5.98 -44.04 -11.49
CA GLU A 531 5.30 -43.24 -10.46
C GLU A 531 6.25 -42.69 -9.40
N LYS A 532 5.98 -41.45 -8.92
CA LYS A 532 5.96 -41.09 -7.47
C LYS A 532 5.53 -39.64 -7.19
N ASN A 533 4.78 -39.47 -6.10
CA ASN A 533 4.72 -38.30 -5.21
C ASN A 533 4.87 -36.91 -5.85
N THR A 534 3.86 -36.44 -6.59
CA THR A 534 3.85 -35.08 -7.15
C THR A 534 3.58 -34.01 -6.09
N THR A 535 4.65 -33.38 -5.61
CA THR A 535 4.59 -32.09 -4.93
C THR A 535 4.06 -31.01 -5.87
N LEU A 536 3.05 -30.27 -5.43
CA LEU A 536 2.29 -29.33 -6.27
C LEU A 536 3.16 -28.15 -6.75
N ASN A 537 3.40 -28.08 -8.06
CA ASN A 537 4.38 -27.17 -8.67
C ASN A 537 3.97 -25.68 -8.56
N GLU A 538 4.95 -24.80 -8.40
CA GLU A 538 4.76 -23.39 -8.04
C GLU A 538 3.95 -22.61 -9.11
N GLN A 539 4.08 -22.98 -10.38
CA GLN A 539 3.29 -22.37 -11.47
C GLN A 539 1.77 -22.54 -11.30
N GLU A 540 1.31 -23.67 -10.77
CA GLU A 540 -0.12 -23.93 -10.61
C GLU A 540 -0.71 -23.12 -9.45
N ARG A 541 0.03 -23.02 -8.34
CA ARG A 541 -0.28 -22.12 -7.23
C ARG A 541 -0.40 -20.65 -7.69
N LYS A 542 0.39 -20.26 -8.69
CA LYS A 542 0.42 -18.93 -9.33
C LYS A 542 -0.78 -18.71 -10.28
N LYS A 543 -1.10 -19.68 -11.15
CA LYS A 543 -2.29 -19.65 -12.03
C LYS A 543 -3.60 -19.55 -11.23
N LEU A 544 -3.73 -20.33 -10.14
CA LEU A 544 -4.90 -20.29 -9.26
C LEU A 544 -5.08 -18.90 -8.63
N ARG A 545 -3.98 -18.27 -8.17
CA ARG A 545 -4.02 -16.95 -7.51
C ARG A 545 -4.44 -15.82 -8.47
N ASN A 546 -4.02 -15.88 -9.74
CA ASN A 546 -4.46 -14.90 -10.75
C ASN A 546 -5.94 -15.04 -11.15
N ARG A 547 -6.50 -16.26 -11.14
CA ARG A 547 -7.93 -16.45 -11.38
C ARG A 547 -8.78 -15.86 -10.25
N LEU A 548 -8.34 -16.02 -9.00
CA LEU A 548 -9.02 -15.47 -7.83
C LEU A 548 -9.03 -13.95 -7.79
N SER A 549 -7.88 -13.30 -8.04
CA SER A 549 -7.80 -11.83 -8.04
C SER A 549 -8.66 -11.18 -9.13
N GLN A 550 -8.73 -11.78 -10.33
CA GLN A 550 -9.60 -11.30 -11.41
C GLN A 550 -11.10 -11.49 -11.07
N ARG A 551 -11.47 -12.56 -10.35
CA ARG A 551 -12.86 -12.80 -9.91
C ARG A 551 -13.28 -11.79 -8.84
N ALA A 552 -12.41 -11.51 -7.87
CA ALA A 552 -12.65 -10.51 -6.82
C ALA A 552 -12.76 -9.08 -7.38
N PHE A 553 -11.89 -8.69 -8.31
CA PHE A 553 -11.93 -7.37 -8.96
C PHE A 553 -13.28 -7.14 -9.68
N ARG A 554 -13.73 -8.13 -10.47
CA ARG A 554 -15.00 -8.04 -11.20
C ARG A 554 -16.23 -7.98 -10.29
N ARG A 555 -16.27 -8.71 -9.16
CA ARG A 555 -17.38 -8.59 -8.19
C ARG A 555 -17.46 -7.18 -7.60
N ARG A 556 -16.35 -6.61 -7.14
CA ARG A 556 -16.31 -5.25 -6.56
C ARG A 556 -16.75 -4.17 -7.54
N GLN A 557 -16.40 -4.29 -8.83
CA GLN A 557 -16.84 -3.37 -9.87
C GLN A 557 -18.37 -3.49 -10.13
N ALA A 558 -18.91 -4.71 -10.20
CA ALA A 558 -20.33 -4.95 -10.39
C ALA A 558 -21.20 -4.50 -9.20
N GLU A 559 -20.71 -4.71 -7.96
CA GLU A 559 -21.41 -4.26 -6.75
C GLU A 559 -21.49 -2.74 -6.66
N CYS A 560 -20.41 -2.02 -7.01
CA CYS A 560 -20.38 -0.55 -7.07
C CYS A 560 -21.38 0.01 -8.10
N ILE A 561 -21.37 -0.51 -9.34
CA ILE A 561 -22.31 -0.10 -10.41
C ILE A 561 -23.76 -0.33 -9.99
N ARG A 562 -24.04 -1.46 -9.31
CA ARG A 562 -25.36 -1.74 -8.76
C ARG A 562 -25.73 -0.81 -7.61
N GLU A 563 -24.83 -0.53 -6.67
CA GLU A 563 -25.11 0.37 -5.54
C GLU A 563 -25.49 1.78 -6.04
N LEU A 564 -24.78 2.28 -7.05
CA LEU A 564 -25.14 3.50 -7.77
C LEU A 564 -26.54 3.41 -8.40
N LYS A 565 -26.85 2.31 -9.11
CA LYS A 565 -28.17 2.10 -9.72
C LYS A 565 -29.30 2.01 -8.68
N ASN A 566 -29.04 1.52 -7.48
CA ASN A 566 -30.01 1.50 -6.38
C ASN A 566 -30.24 2.90 -5.81
N ARG A 567 -29.16 3.68 -5.64
CA ARG A 567 -29.22 5.09 -5.19
C ARG A 567 -29.93 6.01 -6.19
N VAL A 568 -29.97 5.63 -7.47
CA VAL A 568 -30.80 6.26 -8.51
C VAL A 568 -32.26 5.80 -8.41
N ASN A 569 -32.53 4.50 -8.25
CA ASN A 569 -33.89 3.95 -8.26
C ASN A 569 -34.69 4.15 -6.95
N ALA A 570 -34.03 4.42 -5.81
CA ALA A 570 -34.68 4.48 -4.50
C ALA A 570 -35.22 5.88 -4.12
N ASP A 571 -34.90 6.92 -4.88
CA ASP A 571 -35.18 8.32 -4.55
C ASP A 571 -36.25 8.89 -5.49
N GLN A 572 -37.52 8.60 -5.21
CA GLN A 572 -38.69 9.02 -6.01
C GLN A 572 -39.03 10.51 -5.82
N ARG A 573 -38.08 11.39 -6.10
CA ARG A 573 -38.24 12.85 -6.09
C ARG A 573 -38.08 13.41 -7.49
N SER A 574 -38.76 14.51 -7.78
CA SER A 574 -38.55 15.23 -9.04
C SER A 574 -37.13 15.79 -9.08
N ASP A 575 -36.48 15.75 -10.25
CA ASP A 575 -35.13 16.35 -10.43
C ASP A 575 -35.12 17.84 -10.06
N SER A 576 -36.24 18.55 -10.22
CA SER A 576 -36.40 19.93 -9.76
C SER A 576 -36.30 20.07 -8.22
N GLU A 577 -36.95 19.19 -7.47
CA GLU A 577 -36.87 19.16 -5.99
C GLU A 577 -35.46 18.78 -5.52
N ARG A 578 -34.82 17.85 -6.25
CA ARG A 578 -33.44 17.41 -6.01
C ARG A 578 -32.46 18.57 -6.18
N VAL A 579 -32.60 19.35 -7.25
CA VAL A 579 -31.81 20.56 -7.50
C VAL A 579 -32.09 21.63 -6.43
N GLU A 580 -33.36 21.89 -6.08
CA GLU A 580 -33.69 22.90 -5.06
C GLU A 580 -33.11 22.54 -3.68
N ALA A 581 -33.19 21.27 -3.28
CA ALA A 581 -32.61 20.78 -2.03
C ALA A 581 -31.09 20.98 -1.99
N LEU A 582 -30.38 20.61 -3.06
CA LEU A 582 -28.93 20.82 -3.18
C LEU A 582 -28.54 22.30 -3.22
N GLN A 583 -29.36 23.17 -3.83
CA GLN A 583 -29.18 24.63 -3.78
C GLN A 583 -29.45 25.19 -2.37
N LYS A 584 -30.39 24.62 -1.60
CA LYS A 584 -30.68 25.02 -0.22
C LYS A 584 -29.54 24.62 0.74
N GLU A 585 -28.99 23.42 0.57
CA GLU A 585 -27.81 22.95 1.28
C GLU A 585 -26.56 23.81 0.95
N ASN A 586 -26.31 24.11 -0.34
CA ASN A 586 -25.24 25.02 -0.75
C ASN A 586 -25.35 26.42 -0.14
N ARG A 587 -26.57 26.99 -0.04
CA ARG A 587 -26.81 28.28 0.62
C ARG A 587 -26.44 28.25 2.11
N LEU A 588 -26.74 27.15 2.80
CA LEU A 588 -26.43 26.97 4.22
C LEU A 588 -24.92 26.78 4.45
N LEU A 589 -24.25 25.98 3.61
CA LEU A 589 -22.79 25.81 3.63
C LEU A 589 -22.04 27.12 3.35
N ARG A 590 -22.55 27.96 2.43
CA ARG A 590 -21.99 29.30 2.16
C ARG A 590 -22.10 30.24 3.36
N GLN A 591 -23.23 30.23 4.10
CA GLN A 591 -23.34 30.98 5.35
C GLN A 591 -22.35 30.51 6.42
N GLN A 592 -22.14 29.19 6.56
CA GLN A 592 -21.15 28.64 7.49
C GLN A 592 -19.71 29.05 7.12
N LEU A 593 -19.36 29.08 5.83
CA LEU A 593 -18.07 29.60 5.36
C LEU A 593 -17.85 31.07 5.73
N ILE A 594 -18.85 31.93 5.56
CA ILE A 594 -18.77 33.36 5.91
C ILE A 594 -18.55 33.55 7.43
N ASP A 595 -19.26 32.78 8.26
CA ASP A 595 -19.10 32.83 9.72
C ASP A 595 -17.72 32.32 10.19
N VAL A 596 -17.20 31.26 9.55
CA VAL A 596 -15.83 30.77 9.77
C VAL A 596 -14.78 31.81 9.35
N GLN A 597 -14.93 32.41 8.16
CA GLN A 597 -14.02 33.44 7.65
C GLN A 597 -14.02 34.69 8.55
N THR A 598 -15.19 35.09 9.06
CA THR A 598 -15.35 36.22 9.99
C THR A 598 -14.70 35.95 11.36
N LYS A 599 -14.66 34.68 11.80
CA LYS A 599 -13.92 34.27 13.02
C LYS A 599 -12.41 34.23 12.76
N MET A 600 -12.01 33.77 11.57
CA MET A 600 -10.61 33.65 11.18
C MET A 600 -9.93 35.02 11.02
N SER A 601 -10.61 36.02 10.44
CA SER A 601 -10.09 37.40 10.33
C SER A 601 -9.93 38.09 11.69
N ARG A 602 -10.87 37.90 12.63
CA ARG A 602 -10.71 38.35 14.03
C ARG A 602 -9.52 37.68 14.72
N MET A 603 -9.29 36.41 14.43
CA MET A 603 -8.13 35.67 14.97
C MET A 603 -6.81 36.17 14.37
N MET A 604 -6.76 36.45 13.06
CA MET A 604 -5.60 37.09 12.42
C MET A 604 -5.28 38.45 13.03
N ALA A 605 -6.27 39.34 13.18
CA ALA A 605 -6.06 40.65 13.83
C ALA A 605 -5.53 40.51 15.27
N SER A 606 -6.01 39.50 16.02
CA SER A 606 -5.50 39.20 17.37
C SER A 606 -4.05 38.70 17.36
N VAL A 607 -3.67 37.90 16.37
CA VAL A 607 -2.28 37.42 16.18
C VAL A 607 -1.35 38.54 15.71
N GLN A 608 -1.83 39.46 14.86
CA GLN A 608 -1.07 40.61 14.40
C GLN A 608 -0.67 41.51 15.58
N LEU A 609 -1.64 41.88 16.43
CA LEU A 609 -1.40 42.69 17.64
C LEU A 609 -0.43 42.02 18.62
N LEU A 610 -0.50 40.68 18.76
CA LEU A 610 0.47 39.92 19.55
C LEU A 610 1.87 39.90 18.90
N SER A 611 1.95 39.78 17.58
CA SER A 611 3.21 39.83 16.83
C SER A 611 3.90 41.18 16.99
N ASP A 612 3.17 42.28 16.83
CA ASP A 612 3.71 43.64 16.95
C ASP A 612 4.14 43.94 18.40
N SER A 613 3.39 43.45 19.39
CA SER A 613 3.76 43.54 20.80
C SER A 613 5.03 42.72 21.13
N VAL A 614 5.21 41.55 20.51
CA VAL A 614 6.40 40.70 20.72
C VAL A 614 7.63 41.28 20.02
N ALA A 615 7.47 41.79 18.79
CA ALA A 615 8.54 42.48 18.06
C ALA A 615 9.08 43.67 18.88
N LYS A 616 8.18 44.50 19.44
CA LYS A 616 8.57 45.63 20.28
C LYS A 616 9.39 45.21 21.51
N THR A 617 8.99 44.14 22.21
CA THR A 617 9.76 43.62 23.35
C THR A 617 11.12 42.99 22.98
N LEU A 618 11.32 42.64 21.70
CA LEU A 618 12.60 42.10 21.21
C LEU A 618 13.60 43.22 20.88
N ASP A 619 13.16 44.33 20.27
CA ASP A 619 14.02 45.51 20.08
C ASP A 619 14.43 46.14 21.44
N ASP A 620 13.51 46.18 22.40
CA ASP A 620 13.77 46.61 23.79
C ASP A 620 14.77 45.69 24.54
N THR A 621 15.03 44.47 24.06
CA THR A 621 16.05 43.56 24.63
C THR A 621 17.32 43.41 23.78
N ALA A 622 17.31 43.83 22.51
CA ALA A 622 18.49 43.80 21.64
C ALA A 622 19.47 44.98 21.85
N SER A 623 19.07 45.99 22.62
CA SER A 623 19.75 47.29 22.72
C SER A 623 20.68 47.46 23.94
N GLY A 624 20.95 46.41 24.72
CA GLY A 624 21.77 46.51 25.94
C GLY A 624 22.61 45.28 26.29
N GLU A 625 23.87 45.26 25.86
CA GLU A 625 25.09 45.03 26.68
C GLU A 625 26.36 45.15 25.80
N GLY A 626 27.41 45.84 26.30
CA GLY A 626 28.53 46.27 25.42
C GLY A 626 29.85 46.74 26.08
N ASP A 627 30.04 46.47 27.37
CA ASP A 627 31.32 46.49 28.14
C ASP A 627 32.15 47.81 28.28
N GLU A 628 33.09 47.80 29.22
CA GLU A 628 33.87 48.95 29.75
C GLU A 628 35.12 49.34 28.91
N ARG A 629 35.50 50.65 28.87
CA ARG A 629 36.56 51.24 29.75
C ARG A 629 37.06 52.65 29.39
N CYS A 630 37.63 53.28 30.45
CA CYS A 630 38.67 54.32 30.48
C CYS A 630 38.32 55.83 30.42
N ARG A 631 38.50 56.43 31.61
CA ARG A 631 39.12 57.74 31.93
C ARG A 631 38.30 59.04 31.92
N ASP A 632 38.23 59.58 33.16
CA ASP A 632 38.65 60.92 33.57
C ASP A 632 37.94 62.17 32.99
N GLY A 633 37.16 62.83 33.85
CA GLY A 633 37.36 64.28 34.05
C GLY A 633 36.14 65.21 33.98
N GLU A 634 35.52 65.44 35.15
CA GLU A 634 34.78 66.67 35.51
C GLU A 634 33.48 67.00 34.71
N ARG A 635 32.51 67.80 35.19
CA ARG A 635 32.42 68.60 36.44
C ARG A 635 30.96 68.75 36.93
N GLU A 636 30.74 68.43 38.22
CA GLU A 636 29.83 69.10 39.19
C GLU A 636 28.32 69.39 38.96
N ARG A 637 27.55 69.11 40.05
CA ARG A 637 26.44 69.91 40.63
C ARG A 637 25.04 69.94 39.93
N ASP A 638 23.90 69.97 40.66
CA ASP A 638 23.67 69.83 42.11
C ASP A 638 22.21 69.41 42.48
N GLN A 639 22.00 69.02 43.75
CA GLN A 639 20.75 69.01 44.56
C GLN A 639 19.51 68.19 44.06
N ARG A 640 18.86 67.28 44.80
CA ARG A 640 18.26 67.29 46.19
C ARG A 640 17.01 68.20 46.29
N VAL A 641 15.89 67.85 46.96
CA VAL A 641 15.53 66.68 47.79
C VAL A 641 14.00 66.49 47.98
N ASN A 642 13.55 65.24 48.26
CA ASN A 642 12.30 64.73 48.90
C ASN A 642 10.88 65.28 48.60
N GLY A 643 9.90 64.35 48.62
CA GLY A 643 8.48 64.65 48.89
C GLY A 643 7.53 63.46 48.72
N GLU A 644 7.06 62.85 49.82
CA GLU A 644 5.88 61.94 49.85
C GLU A 644 4.59 62.81 49.91
N THR A 645 3.34 62.37 49.64
CA THR A 645 2.70 61.06 49.86
C THR A 645 1.36 60.93 49.07
N ARG A 646 1.05 59.73 48.55
CA ARG A 646 -0.27 59.06 48.40
C ARG A 646 -1.59 59.82 48.06
N ASN A 647 -2.20 59.40 46.93
CA ASN A 647 -3.63 59.39 46.52
C ASN A 647 -4.43 60.71 46.33
N ASP A 648 -5.16 60.83 45.20
CA ASP A 648 -6.56 61.31 45.14
C ASP A 648 -7.25 60.96 43.78
N GLU A 649 -8.49 61.43 43.55
CA GLU A 649 -9.46 60.91 42.55
C GLU A 649 -9.59 61.69 41.22
N GLN A 650 -10.06 60.98 40.17
CA GLN A 650 -11.00 61.38 39.10
C GLN A 650 -10.76 62.53 38.06
N ILE A 651 -10.99 62.17 36.76
CA ILE A 651 -11.43 63.02 35.61
C ILE A 651 -10.29 63.98 35.10
N VAL A 652 -10.10 64.41 33.83
CA VAL A 652 -11.01 64.83 32.73
C VAL A 652 -10.49 64.49 31.31
N GLU A 653 -11.46 64.26 30.41
CA GLU A 653 -11.61 64.67 28.99
C GLU A 653 -10.91 66.00 28.56
N GLU A 654 -10.79 66.44 27.27
CA GLU A 654 -11.04 65.86 25.93
C GLU A 654 -10.35 66.75 24.84
N SER A 655 -9.91 66.16 23.71
CA SER A 655 -9.90 66.74 22.33
C SER A 655 -9.12 65.79 21.39
N ALA A 656 -9.67 65.22 20.30
CA ALA A 656 -10.31 65.79 19.11
C ALA A 656 -9.29 66.31 18.06
N LEU A 657 -9.36 65.99 16.75
CA LEU A 657 -10.13 64.97 16.01
C LEU A 657 -9.58 64.91 14.56
N GLN A 658 -9.47 63.74 13.92
CA GLN A 658 -9.67 63.64 12.47
C GLN A 658 -10.08 62.24 12.02
N SER A 659 -10.99 62.17 11.04
CA SER A 659 -11.68 60.97 10.57
C SER A 659 -11.30 60.63 9.12
N ILE A 660 -11.50 59.37 8.74
CA ILE A 660 -11.67 58.93 7.35
C ILE A 660 -12.87 57.97 7.35
N ASP A 661 -13.82 58.19 6.45
CA ASP A 661 -15.13 57.56 6.46
C ASP A 661 -15.16 56.14 5.86
N LEU A 662 -16.23 55.40 6.20
CA LEU A 662 -16.62 54.12 5.62
C LEU A 662 -17.93 54.31 4.82
N GLU A 663 -17.85 54.27 3.50
CA GLU A 663 -19.06 54.26 2.66
C GLU A 663 -19.74 52.88 2.67
N ALA A 664 -21.08 52.88 2.63
CA ALA A 664 -21.89 51.68 2.57
C ALA A 664 -22.17 51.25 1.14
N PHE A 665 -22.20 49.93 0.88
CA PHE A 665 -22.38 49.38 -0.46
C PHE A 665 -23.86 49.46 -0.91
N ASP A 666 -24.10 50.04 -2.09
CA ASP A 666 -25.44 50.23 -2.66
C ASP A 666 -25.96 48.94 -3.34
N PRO A 667 -27.15 48.41 -2.96
CA PRO A 667 -27.70 47.19 -3.54
C PRO A 667 -28.32 47.37 -4.95
N SER A 668 -28.42 48.59 -5.49
CA SER A 668 -29.07 48.87 -6.79
C SER A 668 -28.27 48.46 -8.04
N ILE A 669 -27.01 48.04 -7.86
CA ILE A 669 -26.07 47.68 -8.96
C ILE A 669 -26.41 46.34 -9.66
N LEU A 670 -27.51 45.68 -9.30
CA LEU A 670 -27.83 44.31 -9.73
C LEU A 670 -28.93 44.16 -10.83
N ASP A 671 -29.50 45.26 -11.33
CA ASP A 671 -30.38 45.23 -12.51
C ASP A 671 -29.67 45.79 -13.76
N PHE A 672 -29.83 45.14 -14.91
CA PHE A 672 -30.61 45.69 -16.04
C PHE A 672 -30.63 44.76 -17.28
N ASP A 673 -31.74 44.84 -18.03
CA ASP A 673 -31.93 44.21 -19.34
C ASP A 673 -31.17 44.94 -20.49
N ALA A 674 -31.16 44.29 -21.67
CA ALA A 674 -30.61 44.75 -22.96
C ALA A 674 -31.35 46.01 -23.54
N PRO A 675 -30.90 46.68 -24.66
CA PRO A 675 -30.01 46.20 -25.72
C PRO A 675 -29.03 47.22 -26.39
N PHE A 676 -28.46 46.82 -27.55
CA PHE A 676 -27.52 47.50 -28.45
C PHE A 676 -27.71 49.00 -28.76
N SER A 677 -26.59 49.71 -28.99
CA SER A 677 -26.47 50.76 -30.03
C SER A 677 -25.00 50.95 -30.50
N SER A 678 -24.74 51.77 -31.52
CA SER A 678 -23.51 51.73 -32.34
C SER A 678 -22.90 53.10 -32.69
N SER A 679 -21.56 53.21 -32.77
CA SER A 679 -20.87 54.13 -33.72
C SER A 679 -19.34 53.95 -33.82
N ASN A 680 -18.84 53.86 -35.07
CA ASN A 680 -17.59 54.38 -35.71
C ASN A 680 -16.45 54.99 -34.83
N VAL A 681 -15.14 54.91 -35.18
CA VAL A 681 -14.49 55.54 -36.37
C VAL A 681 -13.07 54.96 -36.68
N SER A 682 -12.78 54.74 -37.98
CA SER A 682 -11.49 54.63 -38.74
C SER A 682 -10.18 54.01 -38.18
N ALA A 683 -9.54 53.14 -39.00
CA ALA A 683 -8.11 52.77 -38.98
C ALA A 683 -7.26 53.67 -39.94
N PRO A 684 -5.91 53.51 -40.07
CA PRO A 684 -5.38 52.61 -41.12
C PRO A 684 -3.98 51.94 -40.92
N THR A 685 -3.71 50.92 -41.77
CA THR A 685 -2.39 50.48 -42.35
C THR A 685 -1.22 49.95 -41.49
N THR A 686 -0.96 48.62 -41.62
CA THR A 686 0.27 47.94 -42.14
C THR A 686 1.67 48.54 -41.89
N ASP A 687 2.75 47.76 -41.64
CA ASP A 687 2.99 46.34 -41.96
C ASP A 687 4.05 45.63 -41.05
N ASN A 688 4.00 44.28 -41.04
CA ASN A 688 5.05 43.30 -40.66
C ASN A 688 5.97 43.56 -39.42
N GLY A 689 5.69 42.85 -38.32
CA GLY A 689 6.67 42.63 -37.22
C GLY A 689 6.13 41.78 -36.07
N ILE A 690 6.61 40.53 -35.93
CA ILE A 690 6.24 39.65 -34.80
C ILE A 690 7.18 39.91 -33.62
N SER A 691 6.72 40.66 -32.61
CA SER A 691 7.23 40.63 -31.23
C SER A 691 6.25 41.29 -30.26
N SER A 692 6.36 40.87 -29.00
CA SER A 692 5.69 41.37 -27.80
C SER A 692 5.58 42.90 -27.68
N GLU A 693 4.51 43.39 -27.02
CA GLU A 693 4.64 43.94 -25.66
C GLU A 693 3.31 44.04 -24.87
N LEU A 694 3.48 44.29 -23.57
CA LEU A 694 2.60 44.24 -22.39
C LEU A 694 1.19 44.90 -22.47
N ILE A 695 0.31 44.45 -21.57
CA ILE A 695 -0.11 45.22 -20.37
C ILE A 695 -0.34 44.25 -19.19
N ASN A 696 -0.18 44.72 -17.94
CA ASN A 696 0.13 43.86 -16.79
C ASN A 696 -0.76 44.11 -15.53
N VAL A 697 -0.80 43.12 -14.62
CA VAL A 697 -1.27 43.10 -13.21
C VAL A 697 -2.72 43.56 -12.90
N SER A 698 -3.56 42.67 -12.33
CA SER A 698 -3.96 42.59 -10.88
C SER A 698 -5.32 41.88 -10.65
N GLY A 699 -5.44 41.10 -9.56
CA GLY A 699 -6.71 40.91 -8.80
C GLY A 699 -7.38 39.53 -8.74
N THR A 700 -6.94 38.67 -7.78
CA THR A 700 -7.68 37.60 -7.04
C THR A 700 -8.45 36.54 -7.87
N SER A 701 -9.11 35.47 -7.37
CA SER A 701 -9.31 34.87 -6.01
C SER A 701 -9.35 33.31 -6.09
N PRO A 702 -9.29 32.55 -4.97
CA PRO A 702 -8.99 31.10 -4.94
C PRO A 702 -10.01 30.08 -5.50
N PHE A 703 -10.59 30.29 -6.69
CA PHE A 703 -11.63 29.41 -7.26
C PHE A 703 -11.47 29.08 -8.76
N TYR A 704 -10.30 28.60 -9.16
CA TYR A 704 -10.12 27.90 -10.45
C TYR A 704 -9.62 26.45 -10.30
N SER A 705 -10.20 25.71 -9.35
CA SER A 705 -9.94 24.29 -9.10
C SER A 705 -10.57 23.36 -10.17
N GLN A 706 -10.29 23.64 -11.45
CA GLN A 706 -10.63 22.80 -12.59
C GLN A 706 -9.83 23.16 -13.84
N ILE A 707 -8.71 22.46 -14.04
CA ILE A 707 -8.44 21.87 -15.35
C ILE A 707 -8.75 20.37 -15.17
N PRO A 708 -9.84 19.84 -15.78
CA PRO A 708 -10.05 18.39 -15.78
C PRO A 708 -8.89 17.71 -16.51
N ASN A 709 -8.71 16.39 -16.32
CA ASN A 709 -7.79 15.59 -17.14
C ASN A 709 -7.94 16.01 -18.62
N ILE A 710 -6.93 16.68 -19.18
CA ILE A 710 -6.99 17.24 -20.54
C ILE A 710 -7.38 16.15 -21.55
N TRP A 711 -7.00 14.91 -21.25
CA TRP A 711 -7.17 13.71 -22.05
C TRP A 711 -8.37 12.81 -21.65
N SER A 712 -9.29 13.19 -20.75
CA SER A 712 -10.38 12.30 -20.31
C SER A 712 -11.78 12.64 -20.82
N HIS A 713 -12.29 11.68 -21.60
CA HIS A 713 -13.69 11.47 -22.01
C HIS A 713 -14.26 12.33 -23.15
N GLU A 714 -15.05 11.63 -23.97
CA GLU A 714 -15.89 12.10 -25.08
C GLU A 714 -15.23 13.00 -26.15
N TYR A 715 -14.86 12.34 -27.26
CA TYR A 715 -14.61 12.92 -28.59
C TYR A 715 -13.37 13.80 -28.82
N GLN A 716 -12.31 13.66 -28.02
CA GLN A 716 -10.95 14.04 -28.45
C GLN A 716 -10.29 12.92 -29.28
N MET A 717 -10.65 12.84 -30.56
CA MET A 717 -10.04 11.91 -31.52
C MET A 717 -9.35 12.70 -32.63
N GLY A 718 -8.18 12.22 -33.05
CA GLY A 718 -7.36 12.83 -34.10
C GLY A 718 -6.43 13.97 -33.65
N MET A 719 -6.05 14.79 -34.63
CA MET A 719 -4.82 15.58 -34.61
C MET A 719 -4.96 16.99 -34.02
N GLN A 720 -6.05 17.70 -34.32
CA GLN A 720 -6.26 19.07 -33.80
C GLN A 720 -6.47 19.11 -32.26
N PRO A 721 -7.25 18.21 -31.63
CA PRO A 721 -7.33 18.16 -30.17
C PRO A 721 -5.97 17.89 -29.52
N TYR A 722 -5.12 17.07 -30.15
CA TYR A 722 -3.77 16.77 -29.65
C TYR A 722 -2.84 18.00 -29.68
N LEU A 723 -2.89 18.79 -30.76
CA LEU A 723 -2.18 20.07 -30.88
C LEU A 723 -2.60 21.06 -29.79
N THR A 724 -3.92 21.27 -29.61
CA THR A 724 -4.45 22.18 -28.58
C THR A 724 -4.05 21.72 -27.17
N ALA A 725 -4.17 20.43 -26.89
CA ALA A 725 -3.82 19.84 -25.60
C ALA A 725 -2.31 19.91 -25.31
N ILE A 726 -1.43 19.72 -26.30
CA ILE A 726 0.02 19.90 -26.12
C ILE A 726 0.37 21.35 -25.82
N ASN A 727 -0.19 22.32 -26.56
CA ASN A 727 0.12 23.74 -26.31
C ASN A 727 -0.34 24.16 -24.90
N ALA A 728 -1.56 23.78 -24.50
CA ALA A 728 -2.07 24.00 -23.15
C ALA A 728 -1.22 23.28 -22.07
N THR A 729 -0.68 22.09 -22.37
CA THR A 729 0.21 21.35 -21.46
C THR A 729 1.58 22.02 -21.33
N ALA A 730 2.13 22.58 -22.42
CA ALA A 730 3.40 23.31 -22.41
C ALA A 730 3.30 24.62 -21.61
N GLU A 731 2.23 25.39 -21.83
CA GLU A 731 1.93 26.60 -21.05
C GLU A 731 1.70 26.25 -19.57
N SER A 732 0.93 25.20 -19.28
CA SER A 732 0.69 24.74 -17.90
C SER A 732 1.96 24.25 -17.21
N SER A 733 2.85 23.53 -17.93
CA SER A 733 4.11 23.01 -17.38
C SER A 733 5.08 24.14 -17.00
N MET A 734 5.09 25.25 -17.76
CA MET A 734 5.85 26.46 -17.41
C MET A 734 5.33 27.18 -16.15
N VAL A 735 4.08 26.95 -15.74
CA VAL A 735 3.42 27.68 -14.63
C VAL A 735 3.19 26.82 -13.38
N LEU A 736 3.31 25.48 -13.47
CA LEU A 736 2.97 24.54 -12.38
C LEU A 736 4.14 23.65 -11.91
N GLY A 737 5.38 24.06 -12.19
CA GLY A 737 6.61 23.43 -11.67
C GLY A 737 6.83 21.95 -12.04
N LYS A 738 6.11 21.42 -13.03
CA LYS A 738 6.02 19.97 -13.30
C LYS A 738 6.63 19.60 -14.66
N ASP A 739 7.81 18.99 -14.59
CA ASP A 739 8.67 18.67 -15.74
C ASP A 739 8.29 17.43 -16.58
N TYR A 740 7.33 16.59 -16.18
CA TYR A 740 7.38 15.14 -16.52
C TYR A 740 6.23 14.52 -17.33
N SER A 741 5.19 15.27 -17.73
CA SER A 741 4.11 14.76 -18.60
C SER A 741 4.01 15.61 -19.86
N PHE A 742 4.47 15.09 -20.99
CA PHE A 742 4.60 15.84 -22.26
C PHE A 742 3.48 15.52 -23.25
N THR A 743 2.82 14.37 -23.08
CA THR A 743 1.83 13.82 -24.01
C THR A 743 0.65 13.17 -23.26
N ASN A 744 -0.27 12.56 -24.01
CA ASN A 744 -1.32 11.67 -23.49
C ASN A 744 -0.85 10.22 -23.27
N SER A 745 0.41 9.93 -23.56
CA SER A 745 0.97 8.59 -23.72
C SER A 745 2.12 8.41 -22.73
N PRO A 746 1.88 7.74 -21.58
CA PRO A 746 2.94 7.33 -20.65
C PRO A 746 4.16 6.73 -21.35
N PHE A 747 3.95 5.89 -22.38
CA PHE A 747 5.03 5.34 -23.20
C PHE A 747 5.82 6.42 -23.94
N SER A 748 5.13 7.36 -24.63
CA SER A 748 5.79 8.44 -25.35
C SER A 748 6.56 9.38 -24.42
N ASP A 749 6.04 9.67 -23.22
CA ASP A 749 6.71 10.48 -22.21
C ASP A 749 8.06 9.84 -21.79
N HIS A 750 8.09 8.53 -21.54
CA HIS A 750 9.35 7.80 -21.28
C HIS A 750 10.32 7.89 -22.46
N ILE A 751 9.84 7.72 -23.71
CA ILE A 751 10.68 7.79 -24.91
C ILE A 751 11.30 9.18 -25.06
N GLN A 752 10.49 10.24 -24.98
CA GLN A 752 10.94 11.63 -25.12
C GLN A 752 11.93 12.03 -24.01
N LEU A 753 11.66 11.66 -22.75
CA LEU A 753 12.57 11.95 -21.64
C LEU A 753 13.93 11.25 -21.83
N LEU A 754 13.93 9.97 -22.20
CA LEU A 754 15.16 9.20 -22.43
C LEU A 754 15.96 9.78 -23.60
N GLN A 755 15.31 10.17 -24.69
CA GLN A 755 15.96 10.83 -25.82
C GLN A 755 16.55 12.19 -25.40
N ARG A 756 15.82 13.01 -24.63
CA ARG A 756 16.29 14.32 -24.14
C ARG A 756 17.48 14.18 -23.19
N MET A 757 17.44 13.25 -22.24
CA MET A 757 18.57 12.97 -21.33
C MET A 757 19.80 12.46 -22.10
N LEU A 758 19.62 11.50 -23.01
CA LEU A 758 20.71 10.91 -23.78
C LEU A 758 21.37 11.93 -24.73
N LYS A 759 20.57 12.76 -25.40
CA LYS A 759 21.06 13.87 -26.26
C LYS A 759 21.83 14.91 -25.45
N ASN A 760 21.34 15.29 -24.27
CA ASN A 760 22.04 16.23 -23.39
C ASN A 760 23.40 15.67 -22.93
N LYS A 761 23.47 14.42 -22.45
CA LYS A 761 24.73 13.80 -22.00
C LYS A 761 25.73 13.64 -23.16
N LEU A 762 25.28 13.18 -24.34
CA LEU A 762 26.13 13.07 -25.54
C LEU A 762 26.68 14.44 -26.00
N ASN A 763 25.86 15.50 -25.93
CA ASN A 763 26.32 16.86 -26.21
C ASN A 763 27.36 17.35 -25.18
N THR A 764 27.18 17.08 -23.87
CA THR A 764 28.19 17.43 -22.84
C THR A 764 29.51 16.66 -22.99
N LEU A 765 29.49 15.52 -23.66
CA LEU A 765 30.67 14.72 -23.99
C LEU A 765 31.33 15.15 -25.32
N GLY A 766 30.87 16.23 -25.95
CA GLY A 766 31.47 16.77 -27.17
C GLY A 766 31.27 15.90 -28.42
N PHE A 767 30.20 15.09 -28.47
CA PHE A 767 29.97 14.20 -29.61
C PHE A 767 29.66 14.97 -30.92
N VAL A 768 30.56 14.85 -31.91
CA VAL A 768 30.42 15.47 -33.24
C VAL A 768 29.93 14.42 -34.27
N PRO A 769 28.75 14.57 -34.88
CA PRO A 769 28.18 13.56 -35.79
C PRO A 769 28.95 13.27 -37.08
N GLU A 770 29.87 14.15 -37.50
CA GLU A 770 30.50 14.14 -38.82
C GLU A 770 31.96 13.63 -38.84
N GLY A 771 32.50 13.21 -37.70
CA GLY A 771 33.85 12.63 -37.61
C GLY A 771 33.98 11.27 -38.31
N HIS A 772 35.19 10.70 -38.35
CA HIS A 772 35.38 9.30 -38.76
C HIS A 772 34.96 8.34 -37.62
N ASN A 773 34.11 7.35 -37.93
CA ASN A 773 33.45 6.39 -37.02
C ASN A 773 32.39 6.91 -36.00
N PRO A 774 31.38 7.72 -36.40
CA PRO A 774 30.33 8.20 -35.50
C PRO A 774 29.12 7.23 -35.43
N VAL A 775 28.96 6.33 -36.40
CA VAL A 775 27.75 5.49 -36.59
C VAL A 775 27.81 4.14 -35.86
N GLN A 776 28.72 4.01 -34.90
CA GLN A 776 28.87 2.84 -34.00
C GLN A 776 28.70 3.28 -32.53
N SER A 777 29.26 4.44 -32.17
CA SER A 777 29.29 5.00 -30.81
C SER A 777 27.94 5.48 -30.27
N VAL A 778 27.00 5.92 -31.13
CA VAL A 778 25.63 6.28 -30.69
C VAL A 778 24.74 5.06 -30.44
N TYR A 779 25.00 3.96 -31.17
CA TYR A 779 24.10 2.80 -31.19
C TYR A 779 24.20 1.96 -29.90
N GLN A 780 25.41 1.86 -29.32
CA GLN A 780 25.63 1.09 -28.09
C GLN A 780 24.96 1.73 -26.84
N PRO A 781 25.05 3.06 -26.60
CA PRO A 781 24.25 3.74 -25.58
C PRO A 781 22.74 3.61 -25.80
N VAL A 782 22.25 3.80 -27.04
CA VAL A 782 20.82 3.63 -27.36
C VAL A 782 20.33 2.21 -27.04
N LEU A 783 21.11 1.17 -27.39
CA LEU A 783 20.84 -0.22 -27.03
C LEU A 783 20.78 -0.41 -25.50
N MET A 784 21.74 0.13 -24.74
CA MET A 784 21.77 0.02 -23.28
C MET A 784 20.57 0.73 -22.62
N VAL A 785 20.21 1.93 -23.08
CA VAL A 785 19.09 2.71 -22.56
C VAL A 785 17.74 2.06 -22.90
N LEU A 786 17.54 1.57 -24.12
CA LEU A 786 16.30 0.85 -24.49
C LEU A 786 16.16 -0.51 -23.78
N SER A 787 17.28 -1.17 -23.48
CA SER A 787 17.31 -2.38 -22.65
C SER A 787 16.93 -2.06 -21.20
N MET A 788 17.55 -1.03 -20.60
CA MET A 788 17.21 -0.54 -19.26
C MET A 788 15.72 -0.19 -19.18
N PHE A 789 15.21 0.66 -20.08
CA PHE A 789 13.81 1.08 -20.16
C PHE A 789 12.84 -0.11 -20.08
N ASN A 790 12.99 -1.09 -20.99
CA ASN A 790 12.11 -2.26 -21.01
C ASN A 790 12.35 -3.16 -19.77
N SER A 791 13.58 -3.29 -19.26
CA SER A 791 13.85 -4.12 -18.07
C SER A 791 13.20 -3.58 -16.79
N MET A 792 13.16 -2.26 -16.62
CA MET A 792 12.57 -1.59 -15.47
C MET A 792 11.04 -1.48 -15.57
N THR A 793 10.53 -1.03 -16.72
CA THR A 793 9.12 -0.67 -16.87
C THR A 793 8.25 -1.83 -17.39
N ARG A 794 8.81 -2.71 -18.22
CA ARG A 794 8.09 -3.75 -18.99
C ARG A 794 8.83 -5.11 -19.00
N PRO A 795 9.17 -5.69 -17.83
CA PRO A 795 9.98 -6.92 -17.74
C PRO A 795 9.30 -8.15 -18.36
N ASP A 796 7.98 -8.11 -18.58
CA ASP A 796 7.21 -9.10 -19.35
C ASP A 796 7.52 -9.10 -20.86
N VAL A 797 8.12 -8.02 -21.37
CA VAL A 797 8.53 -7.79 -22.76
C VAL A 797 10.03 -8.10 -22.97
N MET A 798 10.83 -8.23 -21.90
CA MET A 798 12.28 -8.51 -21.99
C MET A 798 12.63 -9.71 -22.86
N ALA A 799 11.91 -10.84 -22.71
CA ALA A 799 12.11 -12.03 -23.54
C ALA A 799 11.81 -11.77 -25.02
N TRP A 800 10.90 -10.86 -25.32
CA TRP A 800 10.49 -10.49 -26.67
C TRP A 800 11.48 -9.53 -27.33
N TYR A 801 11.91 -8.50 -26.61
CA TYR A 801 13.01 -7.61 -26.98
C TYR A 801 14.31 -8.39 -27.26
N ALA A 802 14.72 -9.27 -26.34
CA ALA A 802 15.99 -10.01 -26.45
C ALA A 802 16.02 -11.07 -27.57
N LYS A 803 14.87 -11.60 -28.00
CA LYS A 803 14.79 -12.61 -29.09
C LYS A 803 14.50 -12.01 -30.47
N THR A 804 13.72 -10.92 -30.55
CA THR A 804 13.51 -10.17 -31.81
C THR A 804 14.61 -9.14 -32.11
N ARG A 805 15.55 -8.93 -31.17
CA ARG A 805 16.76 -8.09 -31.24
C ARG A 805 16.57 -6.58 -31.47
N PHE A 806 15.40 -6.14 -31.91
CA PHE A 806 14.94 -4.74 -31.88
C PHE A 806 15.82 -3.67 -32.56
N TYR A 807 16.74 -4.10 -33.41
CA TYR A 807 17.73 -3.24 -34.08
C TYR A 807 17.12 -2.09 -34.89
N HIS A 808 15.96 -2.29 -35.52
CA HIS A 808 15.23 -1.20 -36.20
C HIS A 808 14.79 -0.04 -35.29
N ILE A 809 14.47 -0.31 -34.02
CA ILE A 809 14.11 0.74 -33.05
C ILE A 809 15.37 1.45 -32.52
N ILE A 810 16.51 0.76 -32.50
CA ILE A 810 17.82 1.34 -32.18
C ILE A 810 18.27 2.25 -33.34
N GLU A 811 18.15 1.80 -34.58
CA GLU A 811 18.38 2.58 -35.81
C GLU A 811 17.50 3.85 -35.84
N LEU A 812 16.20 3.69 -35.59
CA LEU A 812 15.21 4.77 -35.51
C LEU A 812 15.54 5.79 -34.42
N THR A 813 15.81 5.32 -33.19
CA THR A 813 16.13 6.21 -32.06
C THR A 813 17.47 6.94 -32.29
N ALA A 814 18.48 6.28 -32.87
CA ALA A 814 19.74 6.90 -33.23
C ALA A 814 19.59 8.00 -34.31
N TRP A 815 18.70 7.79 -35.29
CA TRP A 815 18.35 8.81 -36.28
C TRP A 815 17.54 9.96 -35.67
N GLN A 816 16.58 9.69 -34.77
CA GLN A 816 15.82 10.75 -34.07
C GLN A 816 16.71 11.64 -33.18
N LEU A 817 17.76 11.08 -32.57
CA LEU A 817 18.74 11.84 -31.80
C LEU A 817 19.59 12.75 -32.71
N TYR A 818 20.15 12.20 -33.80
CA TYR A 818 20.99 12.91 -34.76
C TYR A 818 20.59 12.58 -36.21
N PRO A 819 19.67 13.36 -36.81
CA PRO A 819 19.27 13.18 -38.21
C PRO A 819 20.43 13.52 -39.15
N SER A 820 20.87 12.54 -39.94
CA SER A 820 21.92 12.71 -40.96
C SER A 820 21.67 11.74 -42.11
N SER A 821 22.29 11.98 -43.27
CA SER A 821 22.23 11.02 -44.40
C SER A 821 22.79 9.65 -44.00
N ALA A 822 23.82 9.59 -43.15
CA ALA A 822 24.41 8.34 -42.68
C ALA A 822 23.49 7.54 -41.73
N THR A 823 22.75 8.21 -40.83
CA THR A 823 21.76 7.56 -39.96
C THR A 823 20.47 7.21 -40.71
N PHE A 824 20.00 8.08 -41.61
CA PHE A 824 18.81 7.83 -42.43
C PHE A 824 18.98 6.63 -43.39
N ASN A 825 20.15 6.49 -44.03
CA ASN A 825 20.40 5.38 -44.94
C ASN A 825 20.46 4.00 -44.25
N LYS A 826 20.73 3.96 -42.92
CA LYS A 826 20.60 2.74 -42.11
C LYS A 826 19.14 2.40 -41.77
N LEU A 827 18.18 3.32 -41.88
CA LEU A 827 16.78 3.04 -41.58
C LEU A 827 16.17 2.07 -42.59
N HIS A 828 15.68 0.94 -42.08
CA HIS A 828 14.86 -0.01 -42.81
C HIS A 828 13.62 0.67 -43.43
N PRO A 829 13.25 0.39 -44.70
CA PRO A 829 12.24 1.17 -45.42
C PRO A 829 10.89 1.34 -44.69
N ARG A 830 10.40 0.29 -44.03
CA ARG A 830 9.15 0.32 -43.23
C ARG A 830 9.15 1.29 -42.04
N TYR A 831 10.33 1.68 -41.55
CA TYR A 831 10.47 2.54 -40.37
C TYR A 831 10.74 4.01 -40.70
N ARG A 832 11.15 4.33 -41.93
CA ARG A 832 11.40 5.71 -42.39
C ARG A 832 10.17 6.59 -42.16
N PRO A 833 10.33 7.88 -41.80
CA PRO A 833 9.21 8.77 -41.56
C PRO A 833 8.37 8.96 -42.82
N THR A 834 7.05 9.01 -42.67
CA THR A 834 6.11 9.43 -43.71
C THR A 834 6.01 10.95 -43.76
N THR A 835 5.40 11.49 -44.82
CA THR A 835 5.09 12.92 -44.92
C THR A 835 4.23 13.38 -43.73
N ALA A 836 3.21 12.60 -43.36
CA ALA A 836 2.32 12.90 -42.24
C ALA A 836 3.06 12.94 -40.88
N GLN A 837 4.06 12.08 -40.66
CA GLN A 837 4.93 12.11 -39.47
C GLN A 837 5.86 13.33 -39.41
N LEU A 838 6.23 13.91 -40.55
CA LEU A 838 7.12 15.08 -40.61
C LEU A 838 6.35 16.40 -40.50
N GLU A 839 5.13 16.45 -41.03
CA GLU A 839 4.26 17.64 -41.01
C GLU A 839 3.53 17.84 -39.67
N ASN A 840 3.25 16.76 -38.93
CA ASN A 840 2.31 16.79 -37.80
C ASN A 840 2.90 16.19 -36.52
N PRO A 841 2.87 16.90 -35.38
CA PRO A 841 3.33 16.36 -34.10
C PRO A 841 2.34 15.31 -33.58
N HIS A 842 2.89 14.23 -33.00
CA HIS A 842 2.12 13.04 -32.62
C HIS A 842 2.80 12.30 -31.45
N PRO A 843 2.12 11.34 -30.79
CA PRO A 843 2.73 10.51 -29.74
C PRO A 843 3.88 9.65 -30.29
N GLY A 844 5.09 9.83 -29.76
CA GLY A 844 6.32 9.16 -30.23
C GLY A 844 6.31 7.63 -30.15
N ILE A 845 5.34 7.03 -29.44
CA ILE A 845 5.10 5.58 -29.48
C ILE A 845 4.61 5.08 -30.86
N ILE A 846 3.99 5.95 -31.68
CA ILE A 846 3.51 5.60 -33.02
C ILE A 846 4.69 5.26 -33.95
N ASP A 847 5.82 5.96 -33.84
CA ASP A 847 7.02 5.75 -34.66
C ASP A 847 7.51 4.29 -34.64
N TRP A 848 7.34 3.60 -33.49
CA TRP A 848 7.82 2.24 -33.25
C TRP A 848 7.01 1.14 -33.98
N ILE A 849 5.93 1.52 -34.67
CA ILE A 849 5.12 0.62 -35.51
C ILE A 849 5.74 0.54 -36.93
N PRO A 850 6.02 -0.66 -37.49
CA PRO A 850 6.69 -0.84 -38.78
C PRO A 850 5.76 -0.67 -39.99
N PHE A 851 4.64 0.02 -39.84
CA PHE A 851 3.54 0.00 -40.81
C PHE A 851 3.08 1.44 -41.12
N PRO A 852 3.59 2.06 -42.20
CA PRO A 852 3.34 3.46 -42.54
C PRO A 852 1.85 3.84 -42.53
N THR A 853 0.98 3.08 -43.22
CA THR A 853 -0.47 3.37 -43.29
C THR A 853 -1.16 3.33 -41.93
N ILE A 854 -0.70 2.46 -41.01
CA ILE A 854 -1.23 2.38 -39.65
C ILE A 854 -0.72 3.56 -38.82
N ARG A 855 0.55 3.96 -38.96
CA ARG A 855 1.08 5.18 -38.30
C ARG A 855 0.33 6.42 -38.75
N ASP A 856 0.14 6.61 -40.05
CA ASP A 856 -0.54 7.78 -40.61
C ASP A 856 -1.99 7.87 -40.12
N ARG A 857 -2.71 6.74 -40.07
CA ARG A 857 -4.08 6.67 -39.51
C ARG A 857 -4.11 6.88 -38.00
N LEU A 858 -3.14 6.35 -37.24
CA LEU A 858 -3.02 6.64 -35.80
C LEU A 858 -2.78 8.13 -35.54
N ILE A 859 -2.00 8.80 -36.38
CA ILE A 859 -1.77 10.25 -36.28
C ILE A 859 -3.07 11.01 -36.58
N GLN A 860 -3.74 10.68 -37.69
CA GLN A 860 -4.97 11.35 -38.12
C GLN A 860 -6.17 11.13 -37.18
N LEU A 861 -6.32 9.94 -36.58
CA LEU A 861 -7.52 9.52 -35.86
C LEU A 861 -7.33 9.29 -34.36
N HIS A 862 -6.11 9.02 -33.88
CA HIS A 862 -5.85 8.61 -32.49
C HIS A 862 -4.75 9.41 -31.77
N SER A 863 -4.19 10.48 -32.34
CA SER A 863 -3.15 11.27 -31.65
C SER A 863 -3.57 11.70 -30.23
N ALA A 864 -4.81 12.21 -30.05
CA ALA A 864 -5.34 12.59 -28.75
C ALA A 864 -5.88 11.43 -27.87
N ASN A 865 -5.94 10.19 -28.38
CA ASN A 865 -6.60 9.06 -27.70
C ASN A 865 -5.84 8.62 -26.41
N PRO A 866 -6.46 8.69 -25.21
CA PRO A 866 -5.83 8.25 -23.94
C PRO A 866 -5.58 6.74 -23.83
N HIS A 867 -5.95 5.96 -24.85
CA HIS A 867 -5.68 4.52 -24.94
C HIS A 867 -4.67 4.15 -26.04
N ILE A 868 -3.95 5.12 -26.62
CA ILE A 868 -2.92 4.90 -27.65
C ILE A 868 -1.86 3.85 -27.24
N ASP A 869 -1.43 3.85 -25.97
CA ASP A 869 -0.49 2.87 -25.41
C ASP A 869 -1.02 1.42 -25.44
N GLN A 870 -2.33 1.24 -25.30
CA GLN A 870 -3.00 -0.06 -25.39
C GLN A 870 -3.11 -0.49 -26.86
N ILE A 871 -3.43 0.43 -27.78
CA ILE A 871 -3.47 0.14 -29.23
C ILE A 871 -2.08 -0.32 -29.71
N PHE A 872 -1.00 0.35 -29.28
CA PHE A 872 0.36 -0.07 -29.56
C PHE A 872 0.65 -1.49 -29.02
N CYS A 873 0.30 -1.77 -27.76
CA CYS A 873 0.53 -3.09 -27.17
C CYS A 873 -0.29 -4.20 -27.84
N ASP A 874 -1.51 -3.91 -28.29
CA ASP A 874 -2.34 -4.83 -29.07
C ASP A 874 -1.75 -5.08 -30.47
N ALA A 875 -1.27 -4.03 -31.15
CA ALA A 875 -0.62 -4.15 -32.46
C ALA A 875 0.62 -5.06 -32.37
N VAL A 876 1.51 -4.80 -31.39
CA VAL A 876 2.71 -5.62 -31.15
C VAL A 876 2.36 -7.05 -30.72
N THR A 877 1.29 -7.23 -29.92
CA THR A 877 0.77 -8.56 -29.56
C THR A 877 0.20 -9.30 -30.78
N GLY A 878 -0.34 -8.56 -31.76
CA GLY A 878 -0.87 -9.05 -33.03
C GLY A 878 0.17 -9.28 -34.13
N TYR A 879 1.46 -9.04 -33.91
CA TYR A 879 2.49 -9.33 -34.91
C TYR A 879 2.60 -10.84 -35.18
N VAL A 880 2.45 -11.21 -36.45
CA VAL A 880 2.39 -12.58 -36.96
C VAL A 880 3.34 -12.81 -38.13
N VAL A 881 3.71 -14.06 -38.35
CA VAL A 881 4.35 -14.53 -39.59
C VAL A 881 3.49 -15.64 -40.19
N GLU A 882 3.29 -15.58 -41.51
CA GLU A 882 2.59 -16.59 -42.29
C GLU A 882 3.51 -17.79 -42.59
N ALA A 883 2.93 -19.00 -42.60
CA ALA A 883 3.62 -20.27 -42.78
C ALA A 883 2.71 -21.29 -43.43
N LEU A 884 3.26 -22.42 -43.87
CA LEU A 884 2.49 -23.61 -44.22
C LEU A 884 2.32 -24.49 -42.98
N MET A 885 1.13 -25.05 -42.74
CA MET A 885 0.90 -25.87 -41.55
C MET A 885 1.76 -27.14 -41.53
N SER A 886 2.07 -27.69 -42.72
CA SER A 886 2.99 -28.82 -42.91
C SER A 886 4.40 -28.57 -42.36
N ASP A 887 4.90 -27.33 -42.48
CA ASP A 887 6.24 -26.95 -42.06
C ASP A 887 6.37 -26.82 -40.53
N LEU A 888 5.23 -26.75 -39.83
CA LEU A 888 5.14 -26.57 -38.38
C LEU A 888 4.61 -27.81 -37.67
N VAL A 889 3.70 -28.59 -38.29
CA VAL A 889 2.99 -29.71 -37.64
C VAL A 889 2.98 -30.97 -38.50
N LEU A 890 3.49 -32.05 -37.92
CA LEU A 890 3.75 -33.38 -38.46
C LEU A 890 2.46 -34.17 -38.77
N GLY A 891 1.69 -33.70 -39.75
CA GLY A 891 0.41 -34.31 -40.12
C GLY A 891 -0.59 -33.41 -40.83
N ALA A 892 -0.36 -32.10 -40.81
CA ALA A 892 -1.40 -31.10 -40.97
C ALA A 892 -1.43 -30.42 -42.36
N PRO A 893 -2.65 -30.13 -42.90
CA PRO A 893 -2.87 -29.65 -44.27
C PRO A 893 -2.12 -28.35 -44.60
N GLN A 894 -1.51 -28.24 -45.80
CA GLN A 894 -1.09 -26.96 -46.42
C GLN A 894 -2.28 -26.04 -46.74
N ILE A 895 -2.84 -25.54 -45.66
CA ILE A 895 -3.56 -24.30 -45.52
C ILE A 895 -2.49 -23.31 -45.02
N THR A 896 -2.45 -22.11 -45.57
CA THR A 896 -1.63 -21.03 -45.00
C THR A 896 -2.09 -20.82 -43.56
N VAL A 897 -1.18 -20.83 -42.61
CA VAL A 897 -1.43 -20.54 -41.20
C VAL A 897 -0.62 -19.32 -40.79
N TYR A 898 -1.01 -18.66 -39.71
CA TYR A 898 -0.19 -17.62 -39.10
C TYR A 898 0.00 -17.87 -37.61
N VAL A 899 1.21 -17.56 -37.12
CA VAL A 899 1.61 -17.72 -35.72
C VAL A 899 2.01 -16.36 -35.17
N ARG A 900 1.49 -15.98 -34.00
CA ARG A 900 1.88 -14.74 -33.32
C ARG A 900 3.29 -14.89 -32.73
N VAL A 901 4.19 -13.96 -33.07
CA VAL A 901 5.59 -13.96 -32.61
C VAL A 901 5.67 -14.00 -31.08
N THR A 902 4.76 -13.28 -30.43
CA THR A 902 4.62 -13.20 -28.96
C THR A 902 4.27 -14.53 -28.29
N ASP A 903 3.49 -15.40 -28.94
CA ASP A 903 3.08 -16.68 -28.35
C ASP A 903 4.24 -17.68 -28.34
N LEU A 904 5.00 -17.79 -29.45
CA LEU A 904 6.20 -18.66 -29.50
C LEU A 904 7.30 -18.20 -28.54
N ILE A 905 7.59 -16.89 -28.49
CA ILE A 905 8.59 -16.34 -27.55
C ILE A 905 8.18 -16.61 -26.10
N ASN A 906 6.90 -16.47 -25.76
CA ASN A 906 6.43 -16.75 -24.41
C ASN A 906 6.69 -18.22 -24.02
N THR A 907 6.42 -19.19 -24.91
CA THR A 907 6.78 -20.61 -24.73
C THR A 907 8.30 -20.83 -24.65
N MET A 908 9.09 -20.18 -25.51
CA MET A 908 10.56 -20.25 -25.46
C MET A 908 11.16 -19.75 -24.14
N SER A 909 10.43 -18.89 -23.42
CA SER A 909 10.85 -18.26 -22.17
C SER A 909 10.34 -18.94 -20.88
N SER A 910 9.52 -20.00 -20.99
CA SER A 910 8.89 -20.65 -19.83
C SER A 910 9.60 -21.92 -19.32
N GLY A 911 10.71 -22.33 -19.93
CA GLY A 911 11.49 -23.51 -19.55
C GLY A 911 12.52 -23.22 -18.45
N THR A 912 12.71 -24.18 -17.54
CA THR A 912 13.81 -24.19 -16.56
C THR A 912 15.13 -24.65 -17.18
N SER A 913 16.24 -24.30 -16.53
CA SER A 913 17.62 -24.33 -17.08
C SER A 913 18.28 -25.73 -17.20
N GLU A 914 17.50 -26.79 -17.42
CA GLU A 914 18.00 -28.18 -17.52
C GLU A 914 17.83 -28.79 -18.92
N SER A 915 17.21 -28.08 -19.87
CA SER A 915 16.87 -28.61 -21.20
C SER A 915 17.40 -27.76 -22.37
N GLU A 916 18.59 -27.17 -22.25
CA GLU A 916 19.17 -26.32 -23.31
C GLU A 916 19.79 -27.11 -24.48
N ASN A 917 20.12 -28.39 -24.28
CA ASN A 917 20.89 -29.21 -25.25
C ASN A 917 20.04 -30.07 -26.22
N THR A 918 18.71 -30.08 -26.11
CA THR A 918 17.86 -30.91 -26.99
C THR A 918 17.52 -30.17 -28.28
N ILE A 919 18.22 -30.52 -29.37
CA ILE A 919 17.96 -29.96 -30.71
C ILE A 919 16.69 -30.61 -31.29
N ALA A 920 15.52 -30.01 -31.04
CA ALA A 920 14.29 -30.38 -31.72
C ALA A 920 14.29 -29.87 -33.17
N MET A 921 13.97 -30.75 -34.13
CA MET A 921 13.72 -30.37 -35.53
C MET A 921 12.21 -30.32 -35.79
N LEU A 922 11.79 -29.42 -36.68
CA LEU A 922 10.42 -29.38 -37.20
C LEU A 922 10.23 -30.40 -38.34
N PRO A 923 9.00 -30.88 -38.60
CA PRO A 923 7.73 -30.47 -37.99
C PRO A 923 7.50 -31.00 -36.55
N ALA A 924 6.71 -30.27 -35.74
CA ALA A 924 6.34 -30.69 -34.39
C ALA A 924 5.22 -31.77 -34.42
N PRO A 925 5.18 -32.73 -33.48
CA PRO A 925 4.22 -33.85 -33.53
C PRO A 925 2.75 -33.39 -33.50
N ASP A 926 2.45 -32.29 -32.80
CA ASP A 926 1.11 -31.71 -32.72
C ASP A 926 1.15 -30.20 -32.38
N ILE A 927 0.01 -29.52 -32.55
CA ILE A 927 -0.13 -28.08 -32.28
C ILE A 927 0.11 -27.75 -30.79
N SER A 928 -0.22 -28.66 -29.86
CA SER A 928 0.03 -28.45 -28.43
C SER A 928 1.52 -28.42 -28.14
N THR A 929 2.31 -29.37 -28.69
CA THR A 929 3.76 -29.43 -28.50
C THR A 929 4.48 -28.20 -29.05
N LEU A 930 4.01 -27.63 -30.17
CA LEU A 930 4.52 -26.35 -30.73
C LEU A 930 4.44 -25.19 -29.73
N PHE A 931 3.42 -25.17 -28.86
CA PHE A 931 3.20 -24.11 -27.86
C PHE A 931 3.46 -24.53 -26.40
N SER A 932 3.80 -25.79 -26.13
CA SER A 932 4.16 -26.29 -24.79
C SER A 932 5.65 -26.56 -24.62
N SER A 933 6.36 -26.93 -25.69
CA SER A 933 7.79 -27.26 -25.65
C SER A 933 8.67 -26.08 -26.07
N PRO A 934 9.56 -25.57 -25.18
CA PRO A 934 10.49 -24.49 -25.53
C PRO A 934 11.43 -24.82 -26.70
N ALA A 935 11.72 -26.10 -26.94
CA ALA A 935 12.60 -26.56 -28.01
C ALA A 935 11.91 -26.46 -29.39
N TYR A 936 10.69 -26.98 -29.52
CA TYR A 936 9.91 -26.86 -30.77
C TYR A 936 9.51 -25.41 -31.06
N ALA A 937 9.15 -24.63 -30.03
CA ALA A 937 8.87 -23.20 -30.20
C ALA A 937 10.11 -22.42 -30.72
N ARG A 938 11.32 -22.78 -30.24
CA ARG A 938 12.60 -22.22 -30.72
C ARG A 938 12.94 -22.65 -32.15
N ALA A 939 12.67 -23.91 -32.50
CA ALA A 939 12.83 -24.41 -33.87
C ALA A 939 11.90 -23.67 -34.85
N ALA A 940 10.64 -23.43 -34.47
CA ALA A 940 9.68 -22.65 -35.23
C ALA A 940 10.06 -21.18 -35.36
N PHE A 941 10.47 -20.53 -34.27
CA PHE A 941 10.95 -19.14 -34.28
C PHE A 941 12.10 -18.93 -35.29
N ASN A 942 13.06 -19.86 -35.31
CA ASN A 942 14.19 -19.84 -36.25
C ASN A 942 13.75 -20.16 -37.70
N LYS A 943 12.95 -21.22 -37.91
CA LYS A 943 12.46 -21.64 -39.24
C LYS A 943 11.60 -20.54 -39.91
N LEU A 944 10.82 -19.81 -39.11
CA LEU A 944 10.00 -18.67 -39.56
C LEU A 944 10.78 -17.34 -39.60
N ASN A 945 12.10 -17.36 -39.38
CA ASN A 945 12.98 -16.19 -39.45
C ASN A 945 12.52 -15.01 -38.57
N MET A 946 11.86 -15.28 -37.44
CA MET A 946 11.27 -14.26 -36.58
C MET A 946 12.32 -13.38 -35.86
N ASP A 947 13.59 -13.75 -35.93
CA ASP A 947 14.76 -12.98 -35.50
C ASP A 947 15.14 -11.84 -36.45
N LYS A 948 14.66 -11.84 -37.70
CA LYS A 948 14.87 -10.78 -38.71
C LYS A 948 14.00 -9.52 -38.51
N GLY A 949 13.53 -9.31 -37.28
CA GLY A 949 12.82 -8.11 -36.86
C GLY A 949 11.48 -7.85 -37.56
N ALA A 950 10.88 -6.71 -37.23
CA ALA A 950 9.52 -6.36 -37.63
C ALA A 950 9.35 -6.02 -39.13
N GLY A 951 10.43 -6.04 -39.91
CA GLY A 951 10.39 -5.96 -41.37
C GLY A 951 9.68 -7.15 -42.03
N TYR A 952 9.64 -8.31 -41.36
CA TYR A 952 9.07 -9.57 -41.88
C TYR A 952 7.69 -9.90 -41.33
N TYR A 953 7.11 -9.09 -40.44
CA TYR A 953 5.83 -9.38 -39.80
C TYR A 953 4.64 -8.84 -40.60
N LYS A 954 3.49 -9.50 -40.44
CA LYS A 954 2.13 -9.01 -40.74
C LYS A 954 1.35 -8.85 -39.42
N ILE A 955 0.08 -8.45 -39.48
CA ILE A 955 -0.83 -8.31 -38.34
C ILE A 955 -1.96 -9.36 -38.39
N ASP A 956 -2.28 -9.96 -37.24
CA ASP A 956 -3.45 -10.81 -36.98
C ASP A 956 -4.74 -10.01 -37.24
N PRO A 957 -5.63 -10.44 -38.17
CA PRO A 957 -6.90 -9.74 -38.46
C PRO A 957 -7.73 -9.35 -37.24
N ALA A 958 -7.65 -10.10 -36.14
CA ALA A 958 -8.33 -9.77 -34.88
C ALA A 958 -7.90 -8.42 -34.24
N PHE A 959 -6.77 -7.83 -34.66
CA PHE A 959 -6.42 -6.46 -34.31
C PHE A 959 -7.38 -5.44 -34.93
N PHE A 960 -7.77 -5.65 -36.19
CA PHE A 960 -8.65 -4.74 -36.94
C PHE A 960 -10.13 -5.04 -36.71
N GLU A 961 -10.50 -6.25 -36.27
CA GLU A 961 -11.82 -6.49 -35.66
C GLU A 961 -12.05 -5.61 -34.42
N LYS A 962 -10.97 -5.22 -33.74
CA LYS A 962 -10.99 -4.32 -32.56
C LYS A 962 -10.81 -2.85 -32.92
N TYR A 963 -10.06 -2.55 -33.99
CA TYR A 963 -9.74 -1.19 -34.46
C TYR A 963 -9.99 -1.05 -35.98
N PRO A 964 -11.24 -1.15 -36.46
CA PRO A 964 -11.56 -1.19 -37.89
C PRO A 964 -11.16 0.08 -38.65
N GLU A 965 -11.12 1.23 -37.99
CA GLU A 965 -10.66 2.51 -38.51
C GLU A 965 -9.19 2.49 -38.99
N LEU A 966 -8.38 1.57 -38.45
CA LEU A 966 -6.98 1.38 -38.85
C LEU A 966 -6.81 0.47 -40.08
N TRP A 967 -7.87 -0.22 -40.54
CA TRP A 967 -7.78 -1.14 -41.69
C TRP A 967 -7.65 -0.39 -43.02
N ASP A 968 -6.62 -0.73 -43.79
CA ASP A 968 -6.42 -0.24 -45.15
C ASP A 968 -6.47 -1.35 -46.21
N GLN A 969 -7.47 -1.26 -47.10
CA GLN A 969 -7.69 -2.21 -48.19
C GLN A 969 -6.56 -2.19 -49.24
N ALA A 970 -5.76 -1.12 -49.32
CA ALA A 970 -4.68 -1.01 -50.28
C ALA A 970 -3.39 -1.77 -49.88
N SER A 971 -3.39 -2.52 -48.77
CA SER A 971 -2.15 -2.92 -48.09
C SER A 971 -2.06 -4.41 -47.71
N ASP A 972 -0.99 -5.10 -48.13
CA ASP A 972 -0.69 -6.51 -47.73
C ASP A 972 -0.09 -6.59 -46.32
N LEU A 973 -0.78 -6.01 -45.35
CA LEU A 973 -0.35 -5.94 -43.95
C LEU A 973 -0.99 -7.01 -43.07
N THR A 974 -2.07 -7.63 -43.53
CA THR A 974 -2.92 -8.54 -42.76
C THR A 974 -2.64 -9.98 -43.13
N ALA A 975 -2.58 -10.87 -42.13
CA ALA A 975 -2.37 -12.28 -42.39
C ALA A 975 -3.65 -12.94 -42.95
N THR A 976 -3.48 -13.74 -43.99
CA THR A 976 -4.54 -14.36 -44.80
C THR A 976 -4.84 -15.81 -44.42
N GLY A 977 -3.94 -16.43 -43.65
CA GLY A 977 -4.05 -17.82 -43.21
C GLY A 977 -5.00 -18.08 -42.04
N MET A 978 -5.02 -19.33 -41.57
CA MET A 978 -5.73 -19.73 -40.35
C MET A 978 -4.88 -19.44 -39.08
N PRO A 979 -5.46 -18.86 -38.02
CA PRO A 979 -4.75 -18.59 -36.77
C PRO A 979 -4.33 -19.86 -36.02
N LEU A 980 -3.03 -20.06 -35.81
CA LEU A 980 -2.50 -21.01 -34.82
C LEU A 980 -2.28 -20.29 -33.49
N LYS A 981 -3.17 -20.56 -32.52
CA LYS A 981 -3.23 -19.86 -31.23
C LYS A 981 -3.15 -20.86 -30.04
N PRO A 982 -2.34 -20.59 -29.00
CA PRO A 982 -2.24 -21.46 -27.82
C PRO A 982 -3.48 -21.37 -26.93
N LYS A 983 -3.70 -22.38 -26.06
CA LYS A 983 -4.83 -22.45 -25.10
C LYS A 983 -4.90 -21.25 -24.13
N TYR A 984 -3.81 -20.51 -23.94
CA TYR A 984 -3.75 -19.28 -23.16
C TYR A 984 -2.83 -18.28 -23.85
N GLN A 985 -3.40 -17.18 -24.33
CA GLN A 985 -2.67 -16.11 -24.98
C GLN A 985 -2.24 -15.04 -23.96
N LYS A 986 -1.02 -14.53 -24.10
CA LYS A 986 -0.50 -13.42 -23.32
C LYS A 986 -0.68 -12.12 -24.11
N ILE A 987 -1.02 -11.04 -23.40
CA ILE A 987 -1.04 -9.66 -23.90
C ILE A 987 0.16 -8.94 -23.28
N LEU A 988 0.85 -8.12 -24.06
CA LEU A 988 1.98 -7.32 -23.57
C LEU A 988 1.48 -6.08 -22.82
N THR A 989 2.16 -5.69 -21.74
CA THR A 989 1.77 -4.50 -20.96
C THR A 989 2.44 -3.21 -21.47
N TYR A 990 1.84 -2.06 -21.21
CA TYR A 990 2.42 -0.73 -21.43
C TYR A 990 3.04 -0.19 -20.13
N PRO A 991 3.98 0.77 -20.18
CA PRO A 991 4.65 1.27 -18.98
C PRO A 991 3.70 2.14 -18.15
N LYS A 992 4.04 2.35 -16.88
CA LYS A 992 3.35 3.32 -16.02
C LYS A 992 3.72 4.76 -16.42
N PRO A 993 2.91 5.78 -16.07
CA PRO A 993 3.33 7.19 -16.14
C PRO A 993 4.69 7.42 -15.49
N LEU A 994 5.42 8.44 -15.95
CA LEU A 994 6.68 8.86 -15.34
C LEU A 994 6.47 9.22 -13.86
N ASP A 995 7.37 8.76 -13.01
CA ASP A 995 7.51 9.22 -11.63
C ASP A 995 8.95 9.66 -11.37
N SER A 996 9.16 10.54 -10.38
CA SER A 996 10.48 11.13 -10.11
C SER A 996 11.54 10.07 -9.78
N SER A 997 11.14 8.91 -9.26
CA SER A 997 12.04 7.77 -9.00
C SER A 997 12.55 7.12 -10.30
N THR A 998 11.70 7.00 -11.31
CA THR A 998 12.08 6.47 -12.63
C THR A 998 12.94 7.48 -13.38
N VAL A 999 12.59 8.78 -13.33
CA VAL A 999 13.40 9.90 -13.86
C VAL A 999 14.81 9.89 -13.26
N GLU A 1000 14.93 9.80 -11.95
CA GLU A 1000 16.22 9.80 -11.23
C GLU A 1000 17.05 8.56 -11.60
N THR A 1001 16.42 7.38 -11.68
CA THR A 1001 17.09 6.15 -12.09
C THR A 1001 17.58 6.20 -13.55
N TYR A 1002 16.79 6.77 -14.46
CA TYR A 1002 17.19 6.98 -15.86
C TYR A 1002 18.40 7.91 -15.97
N ARG A 1003 18.41 9.02 -15.22
CA ARG A 1003 19.55 9.94 -15.15
C ARG A 1003 20.81 9.19 -14.68
N SER A 1004 20.75 8.56 -13.51
CA SER A 1004 21.91 7.82 -12.94
C SER A 1004 22.41 6.69 -13.85
N PHE A 1005 21.54 5.99 -14.58
CA PHE A 1005 21.95 4.94 -15.50
C PHE A 1005 22.54 5.49 -16.80
N ILE A 1006 21.99 6.58 -17.36
CA ILE A 1006 22.55 7.26 -18.55
C ILE A 1006 23.92 7.84 -18.23
N ASP A 1007 24.08 8.47 -17.06
CA ASP A 1007 25.38 8.92 -16.56
C ASP A 1007 26.37 7.75 -16.45
N PHE A 1008 26.04 6.72 -15.66
CA PHE A 1008 26.91 5.56 -15.45
C PHE A 1008 27.29 4.83 -16.76
N SER A 1009 26.33 4.59 -17.65
CA SER A 1009 26.57 3.81 -18.87
C SER A 1009 27.44 4.54 -19.90
N LEU A 1010 27.30 5.86 -20.04
CA LEU A 1010 28.16 6.64 -20.92
C LEU A 1010 29.53 6.90 -20.32
N ASP A 1011 29.62 7.19 -19.03
CA ASP A 1011 30.91 7.45 -18.37
C ASP A 1011 31.74 6.15 -18.30
N ALA A 1012 31.12 4.99 -18.10
CA ALA A 1012 31.76 3.68 -18.22
C ALA A 1012 32.23 3.38 -19.65
N ALA A 1013 31.40 3.66 -20.68
CA ALA A 1013 31.77 3.45 -22.07
C ALA A 1013 32.97 4.32 -22.49
N ASN A 1014 33.00 5.59 -22.07
CA ASN A 1014 34.13 6.49 -22.29
C ASN A 1014 35.40 5.98 -21.60
N THR A 1015 35.29 5.54 -20.33
CA THR A 1015 36.43 4.98 -19.57
C THR A 1015 37.04 3.76 -20.26
N ILE A 1016 36.22 2.87 -20.82
CA ILE A 1016 36.66 1.70 -21.60
C ILE A 1016 37.28 2.11 -22.95
N SER A 1017 36.87 3.23 -23.53
CA SER A 1017 37.46 3.76 -24.77
C SER A 1017 38.78 4.52 -24.58
N MET A 1018 39.18 4.81 -23.33
CA MET A 1018 40.40 5.54 -22.99
C MET A 1018 41.53 4.66 -22.41
N SER A 1019 41.34 3.34 -22.32
CA SER A 1019 42.47 2.40 -22.14
C SER A 1019 43.19 2.21 -23.49
N PRO A 1020 44.53 2.41 -23.58
CA PRO A 1020 45.30 2.26 -24.81
C PRO A 1020 45.54 0.80 -25.22
#